data_AF-A0A1H5MTU1-F1
#
_entry.id   AF-A0A1H5MTU1-F1
#
_cell.length_a   1.000
_cell.length_b   1.000
_cell.length_c   1.000
_cell.angle_alpha   90.00
_cell.angle_beta   90.00
_cell.angle_gamma   90.00
#
_symmetry.space_group_name_H-M   'P 1'
#
loop_
_entity.id
_entity.type
_entity.pdbx_description
1 polymer ?
#
loop_
_entity_poly.entity_id
_entity_poly.type
_entity_poly.pdbx_seq_one_letter_code
_entity_poly.pdbx_strand_id
1 'polypeptide(L)'
;MSSTIARRRWVTSLSTLTVSAVAVGVFSGVPATAQDEPPLTDDAIELVDRTEQIGPGITLRELTSVTPTGWYDQHILTADLANPAVTSDLLAGQHVTDRQATSVMVNEAGAVAGVNGDFFDINNSGAPLGAEVRDGELLKSSDYGTWSHIGVGLDGIGRAVDMTLDATATFGGTAHPVTSLNASNTMSGSPAGAIVAYTPAWGTYSRAIGVSGATDVASVLVQDERVVSVDAAAAGEGAIPDGAFVLVGREAGAAAIRTLQPGDGVTLSYELSDEIARQMRFVIGSNRELVRDGVARPDSELDNAVHPRTVIGFKDDGRTMILMTNDGRQSPVNGMTMRELARFMVRLGAEQAWNLDGGGSTSMVAAPLGEDAATVRNSPSDGAERPDPNGVGLFVAPGNGTPKQLVITPGEDDARAFPGLHRTLTAKAVDDHLTPVALDPAAVRWRSSGGTVDASVLEVPANRRGRVTVHATAGAAQGVRSIDVLGPLNSLELSTNRLSISDAGPQHAVEVAVTGRDAQGFAAPVELVDLDLSYDEAVVGITASGTGLLVTPRAAGGTVVELSAAGRTVRLPVTVGVQTVQVYDFQDEYAATGRWTRNGTAGVRLDILDDPDGIRLEFGAARNKGITAASSPSRWVEIPGQPLRVRLKLKSDVFVPSGLTYAGFWDAEGTSIGVYGTGLQPSDEWQYATFTIPSTAVFPIRFNSFQGINTAVDQQLPGRFVIGGLEADVPSQIDLPPQEPLRADPLVSADGQPQAGADWSFATLSDVQFTAASPDLTQVAVAALQRIRAEEPDLVVLNGDIVDRGLPEDVALARQTLEEGGCDLVAAGAEPDDDPGTVPCYYVPGNHESYGVGNTQSTLDAWEAEFGRPYRTFDHKGTRFILLNSALGSLRGSDWDQLPMLEEALTTAADDDAVSNVMVFAHHPVDDPAETKSSQLGDRMEVQLVQRLLADFRSASNKGAAMVGSHAQITNVQRQEGVQYVVHPSSGKAPYGTPDRGGFTGWVEWNVDRDGSGAQQWLSANVRAFAQQVVVEAPATVEAGRAVTVGGHVVQPSGVQPGSRVVPLAYPMSVRWSGDDGLAVGSGEQAVRRARNQGKVAILDPVTRQLTGLRTGEVTLEVTSDSMRPYTGPESLAPVTGRTTVRVVAAAGPGARVDADAPVFTAVPADAAVRPVTLTNTGDRPLVVSGLTVTADAFAVADARACTAAPVAPGASCEVAVRFTPPPAGGRASADLVVESNAPGGAVEVPLTGAEAEPEAGPGQD
;
A
#
# COMPACT_ATOMS: atom_id res chain seq x y z
N MET A 1 -43.54 12.47 35.26
CA MET A 1 -44.98 12.61 35.56
C MET A 1 -45.60 13.59 34.57
N SER A 2 -46.51 13.09 33.75
CA SER A 2 -47.59 13.72 32.94
C SER A 2 -47.53 15.21 32.54
N SER A 3 -47.40 15.40 31.22
CA SER A 3 -48.50 15.78 30.30
C SER A 3 -48.73 17.27 29.91
N THR A 4 -48.58 17.50 28.59
CA THR A 4 -49.57 17.99 27.61
C THR A 4 -50.10 19.45 27.56
N ILE A 5 -49.91 20.02 26.36
CA ILE A 5 -50.91 20.57 25.40
C ILE A 5 -51.70 21.85 25.78
N ALA A 6 -51.64 22.88 24.93
CA ALA A 6 -52.82 23.39 24.21
C ALA A 6 -52.52 24.40 23.09
N ARG A 7 -53.33 24.25 22.04
CA ARG A 7 -53.32 24.84 20.70
C ARG A 7 -54.22 26.08 20.57
N ARG A 8 -53.95 26.84 19.48
CA ARG A 8 -54.88 27.47 18.52
C ARG A 8 -55.66 28.74 18.95
N ARG A 9 -55.73 29.71 18.02
CA ARG A 9 -56.91 29.90 17.13
C ARG A 9 -56.69 30.91 16.00
N TRP A 10 -57.38 30.63 14.90
CA TRP A 10 -57.50 31.30 13.60
C TRP A 10 -58.62 32.35 13.58
N VAL A 11 -58.62 33.29 12.61
CA VAL A 11 -59.80 33.67 11.80
C VAL A 11 -59.36 34.19 10.41
N THR A 12 -60.05 33.71 9.38
CA THR A 12 -59.98 34.02 7.93
C THR A 12 -61.03 35.05 7.49
N SER A 13 -60.83 35.72 6.34
CA SER A 13 -61.92 36.10 5.41
C SER A 13 -61.42 36.43 3.98
N LEU A 14 -62.17 35.87 3.02
CA LEU A 14 -62.20 35.90 1.54
C LEU A 14 -62.19 37.32 0.90
N SER A 15 -62.04 37.59 -0.41
CA SER A 15 -61.59 36.97 -1.68
C SER A 15 -61.88 38.01 -2.78
N THR A 16 -61.00 38.22 -3.76
CA THR A 16 -61.35 38.67 -5.12
C THR A 16 -60.30 38.16 -6.11
N LEU A 17 -60.77 37.74 -7.28
CA LEU A 17 -60.11 36.86 -8.25
C LEU A 17 -59.99 37.58 -9.61
N THR A 18 -58.90 37.30 -10.36
CA THR A 18 -58.61 37.43 -11.82
C THR A 18 -57.32 38.23 -12.11
N VAL A 19 -56.38 37.89 -13.03
CA VAL A 19 -56.13 36.83 -14.03
C VAL A 19 -54.60 36.89 -14.34
N SER A 20 -53.84 35.81 -14.10
CA SER A 20 -53.14 34.93 -15.07
C SER A 20 -51.79 35.40 -15.65
N ALA A 21 -50.71 34.74 -15.23
CA ALA A 21 -49.53 34.43 -16.05
C ALA A 21 -49.00 33.06 -15.63
N VAL A 22 -48.99 32.12 -16.57
CA VAL A 22 -48.54 30.73 -16.40
C VAL A 22 -47.01 30.72 -16.41
N ALA A 23 -46.40 30.32 -15.30
CA ALA A 23 -45.01 29.87 -15.25
C ALA A 23 -45.02 28.36 -15.09
N VAL A 24 -44.59 27.66 -16.15
CA VAL A 24 -44.30 26.22 -16.12
C VAL A 24 -43.00 26.06 -15.33
N GLY A 25 -43.12 25.61 -14.09
CA GLY A 25 -41.98 25.22 -13.26
C GLY A 25 -41.52 23.82 -13.66
N VAL A 26 -40.34 23.73 -14.25
CA VAL A 26 -39.59 22.48 -14.39
C VAL A 26 -39.01 22.17 -13.02
N PHE A 27 -39.56 21.18 -12.34
CA PHE A 27 -38.95 20.60 -11.14
C PHE A 27 -37.78 19.72 -11.58
N SER A 28 -36.56 20.21 -11.37
CA SER A 28 -35.37 19.36 -11.27
C SER A 28 -35.52 18.49 -10.02
N GLY A 29 -35.63 17.18 -10.23
CA GLY A 29 -35.62 16.19 -9.16
C GLY A 29 -34.33 16.31 -8.35
N VAL A 30 -34.48 16.42 -7.04
CA VAL A 30 -33.40 16.19 -6.08
C VAL A 30 -33.09 14.69 -6.14
N PRO A 31 -31.83 14.25 -6.31
CA PRO A 31 -31.50 12.83 -6.26
C PRO A 31 -31.92 12.28 -4.89
N ALA A 32 -32.54 11.10 -4.89
CA ALA A 32 -32.82 10.38 -3.66
C ALA A 32 -31.50 10.25 -2.89
N THR A 33 -31.50 10.70 -1.64
CA THR A 33 -30.42 10.42 -0.69
C THR A 33 -30.22 8.91 -0.67
N ALA A 34 -29.00 8.44 -0.94
CA ALA A 34 -28.59 7.07 -0.67
C ALA A 34 -29.07 6.73 0.75
N GLN A 35 -29.91 5.70 0.87
CA GLN A 35 -30.14 5.10 2.18
C GLN A 35 -28.82 4.46 2.57
N ASP A 36 -28.32 4.74 3.78
CA ASP A 36 -27.16 4.04 4.33
C ASP A 36 -27.45 2.54 4.29
N GLU A 37 -26.85 1.85 3.32
CA GLU A 37 -26.95 0.40 3.21
C GLU A 37 -26.13 -0.25 4.32
N PRO A 38 -26.61 -1.32 4.95
CA PRO A 38 -26.00 -1.85 6.16
C PRO A 38 -24.59 -2.43 5.93
N PRO A 39 -23.72 -2.37 6.96
CA PRO A 39 -22.38 -2.95 6.91
C PRO A 39 -22.42 -4.48 6.80
N LEU A 40 -21.24 -5.09 6.57
CA LEU A 40 -21.11 -6.54 6.40
C LEU A 40 -21.65 -7.32 7.61
N THR A 41 -21.41 -6.85 8.83
CA THR A 41 -21.93 -7.34 10.11
C THR A 41 -22.06 -6.15 11.07
N ASP A 42 -22.79 -6.31 12.18
CA ASP A 42 -22.97 -5.23 13.18
C ASP A 42 -21.64 -4.81 13.84
N ASP A 43 -20.62 -5.66 13.77
CA ASP A 43 -19.26 -5.41 14.26
C ASP A 43 -18.27 -5.03 13.15
N ALA A 44 -18.64 -5.03 11.87
CA ALA A 44 -17.71 -4.69 10.80
C ALA A 44 -17.28 -3.23 10.86
N ILE A 45 -16.00 -2.97 10.62
CA ILE A 45 -15.46 -1.62 10.49
C ILE A 45 -15.09 -1.40 9.03
N GLU A 46 -15.67 -0.36 8.44
CA GLU A 46 -15.46 -0.04 7.04
C GLU A 46 -14.10 0.62 6.85
N LEU A 47 -13.45 0.41 5.71
CA LEU A 47 -12.26 1.14 5.24
C LEU A 47 -12.65 2.00 4.04
N VAL A 48 -13.33 1.39 3.07
CA VAL A 48 -13.88 2.06 1.89
C VAL A 48 -15.38 1.83 1.87
N ASP A 49 -16.15 2.91 1.67
CA ASP A 49 -17.55 2.83 1.23
C ASP A 49 -17.81 3.96 0.24
N ARG A 50 -17.82 3.62 -1.05
CA ARG A 50 -18.03 4.59 -2.13
C ARG A 50 -19.08 4.05 -3.09
N THR A 51 -20.04 4.90 -3.44
CA THR A 51 -21.01 4.62 -4.49
C THR A 51 -20.76 5.49 -5.72
N GLU A 52 -20.60 4.86 -6.87
CA GLU A 52 -20.53 5.48 -8.19
C GLU A 52 -21.84 5.27 -8.96
N GLN A 53 -22.28 6.30 -9.68
CA GLN A 53 -23.39 6.19 -10.62
C GLN A 53 -22.88 5.69 -11.97
N ILE A 54 -23.36 4.54 -12.42
CA ILE A 54 -22.98 3.92 -13.71
C ILE A 54 -23.98 4.30 -14.81
N GLY A 55 -25.26 4.39 -14.46
CA GLY A 55 -26.34 4.66 -15.40
C GLY A 55 -27.63 5.09 -14.69
N PRO A 56 -28.74 5.21 -15.44
CA PRO A 56 -30.01 5.67 -14.89
C PRO A 56 -30.60 4.57 -14.00
N GLY A 57 -30.55 4.72 -12.68
CA GLY A 57 -30.97 3.67 -11.74
C GLY A 57 -29.98 2.51 -11.65
N ILE A 58 -28.72 2.71 -12.07
CA ILE A 58 -27.62 1.74 -11.92
C ILE A 58 -26.49 2.37 -11.10
N THR A 59 -26.11 1.72 -10.01
CA THR A 59 -25.04 2.18 -9.11
C THR A 59 -24.08 1.05 -8.78
N LEU A 60 -22.79 1.36 -8.69
CA LEU A 60 -21.75 0.46 -8.21
C LEU A 60 -21.25 0.97 -6.86
N ARG A 61 -21.39 0.16 -5.81
CA ARG A 61 -20.83 0.41 -4.49
C ARG A 61 -19.59 -0.45 -4.28
N GLU A 62 -18.48 0.18 -3.91
CA GLU A 62 -17.24 -0.45 -3.47
C GLU A 62 -17.19 -0.39 -1.95
N LEU A 63 -17.10 -1.56 -1.31
CA LEU A 63 -17.13 -1.73 0.13
C LEU A 63 -15.97 -2.61 0.56
N THR A 64 -15.00 -2.01 1.23
CA THR A 64 -13.91 -2.73 1.88
C THR A 64 -14.09 -2.64 3.38
N SER A 65 -14.15 -3.76 4.09
CA SER A 65 -14.38 -3.79 5.54
C SER A 65 -13.58 -4.89 6.23
N VAL A 66 -13.37 -4.72 7.54
CA VAL A 66 -12.73 -5.70 8.40
C VAL A 66 -13.70 -6.21 9.46
N THR A 67 -13.62 -7.50 9.76
CA THR A 67 -14.35 -8.16 10.86
C THR A 67 -13.35 -8.98 11.69
N PRO A 68 -13.76 -9.65 12.80
CA PRO A 68 -12.86 -10.54 13.53
C PRO A 68 -12.23 -11.62 12.65
N THR A 69 -12.93 -12.06 11.59
CA THR A 69 -12.50 -13.16 10.73
C THR A 69 -11.61 -12.73 9.57
N GLY A 70 -11.49 -11.42 9.29
CA GLY A 70 -10.56 -10.89 8.30
C GLY A 70 -11.14 -9.74 7.46
N TRP A 71 -10.44 -9.44 6.36
CA TRP A 71 -10.83 -8.41 5.40
C TRP A 71 -11.72 -8.95 4.30
N TYR A 72 -12.66 -8.11 3.89
CA TYR A 72 -13.57 -8.32 2.78
C TYR A 72 -13.51 -7.14 1.85
N ASP A 73 -13.51 -7.43 0.55
CA ASP A 73 -13.52 -6.43 -0.51
C ASP A 73 -14.62 -6.78 -1.50
N GLN A 74 -15.62 -5.90 -1.60
CA GLN A 74 -16.94 -6.20 -2.12
C GLN A 74 -17.36 -5.13 -3.12
N HIS A 75 -17.87 -5.58 -4.26
CA HIS A 75 -18.39 -4.71 -5.29
C HIS A 75 -19.85 -5.06 -5.53
N ILE A 76 -20.74 -4.09 -5.35
CA ILE A 76 -22.19 -4.30 -5.36
C ILE A 76 -22.79 -3.40 -6.44
N LEU A 77 -23.27 -4.02 -7.50
CA LEU A 77 -23.92 -3.36 -8.62
C LEU A 77 -25.44 -3.54 -8.50
N THR A 78 -26.15 -2.45 -8.25
CA THR A 78 -27.61 -2.43 -8.10
C THR A 78 -28.24 -1.81 -9.34
N ALA A 79 -29.29 -2.44 -9.88
CA ALA A 79 -29.99 -1.99 -11.07
C ALA A 79 -31.53 -1.99 -10.87
N ASP A 80 -32.16 -0.86 -11.13
CA ASP A 80 -33.62 -0.71 -11.16
C ASP A 80 -34.19 -1.19 -12.51
N LEU A 81 -34.78 -2.38 -12.51
CA LEU A 81 -35.43 -2.99 -13.69
C LEU A 81 -36.82 -2.42 -13.97
N ALA A 82 -37.41 -1.63 -13.06
CA ALA A 82 -38.64 -0.89 -13.34
C ALA A 82 -38.38 0.36 -14.19
N ASN A 83 -37.12 0.81 -14.27
CA ASN A 83 -36.72 1.87 -15.18
C ASN A 83 -36.75 1.37 -16.63
N PRO A 84 -37.59 1.95 -17.53
CA PRO A 84 -37.70 1.48 -18.90
C PRO A 84 -36.44 1.68 -19.76
N ALA A 85 -35.47 2.45 -19.26
CA ALA A 85 -34.16 2.60 -19.91
C ALA A 85 -33.15 1.52 -19.50
N VAL A 86 -33.45 0.69 -18.50
CA VAL A 86 -32.53 -0.33 -17.99
C VAL A 86 -33.04 -1.72 -18.36
N THR A 87 -32.16 -2.55 -18.91
CA THR A 87 -32.42 -3.96 -19.16
C THR A 87 -31.22 -4.80 -18.78
N SER A 88 -31.38 -6.11 -18.75
CA SER A 88 -30.30 -7.06 -18.55
C SER A 88 -30.44 -8.27 -19.46
N ASP A 89 -29.30 -8.87 -19.83
CA ASP A 89 -29.25 -10.03 -20.70
C ASP A 89 -28.00 -10.87 -20.42
N LEU A 90 -27.92 -12.05 -21.04
CA LEU A 90 -26.78 -12.94 -20.97
C LEU A 90 -25.59 -12.37 -21.78
N LEU A 91 -24.46 -12.19 -21.10
CA LEU A 91 -23.17 -12.00 -21.75
C LEU A 91 -22.65 -13.38 -22.14
N ALA A 92 -22.33 -13.61 -23.40
CA ALA A 92 -21.76 -14.86 -23.87
C ALA A 92 -21.13 -14.65 -25.25
N GLY A 93 -20.19 -15.52 -25.61
CA GLY A 93 -19.61 -15.55 -26.95
C GLY A 93 -20.63 -15.90 -28.05
N GLN A 94 -20.12 -16.10 -29.27
CA GLN A 94 -20.96 -16.50 -30.40
C GLN A 94 -21.50 -17.92 -30.22
N HIS A 95 -20.68 -18.82 -29.65
CA HIS A 95 -21.01 -20.20 -29.40
C HIS A 95 -20.98 -20.53 -27.90
N VAL A 96 -21.76 -21.54 -27.49
CA VAL A 96 -21.85 -22.08 -26.13
C VAL A 96 -20.49 -22.52 -25.58
N THR A 97 -19.57 -22.95 -26.44
CA THR A 97 -18.23 -23.43 -26.04
C THR A 97 -17.17 -22.34 -26.02
N ASP A 98 -17.52 -21.11 -26.40
CA ASP A 98 -16.59 -19.98 -26.39
C ASP A 98 -16.31 -19.54 -24.95
N ARG A 99 -15.12 -18.98 -24.71
CA ARG A 99 -14.73 -18.39 -23.41
C ARG A 99 -13.98 -17.10 -23.64
N GLN A 100 -14.33 -16.06 -22.90
CA GLN A 100 -13.73 -14.73 -22.99
C GLN A 100 -13.67 -14.09 -21.61
N ALA A 101 -12.77 -13.13 -21.41
CA ALA A 101 -12.79 -12.33 -20.19
C ALA A 101 -14.13 -11.58 -20.07
N THR A 102 -14.61 -11.37 -18.85
CA THR A 102 -15.89 -10.68 -18.60
C THR A 102 -15.88 -9.28 -19.21
N SER A 103 -14.77 -8.55 -19.10
CA SER A 103 -14.62 -7.22 -19.70
C SER A 103 -14.78 -7.22 -21.23
N VAL A 104 -14.29 -8.25 -21.91
CA VAL A 104 -14.44 -8.41 -23.36
C VAL A 104 -15.91 -8.64 -23.69
N MET A 105 -16.59 -9.54 -22.98
CA MET A 105 -18.01 -9.82 -23.24
C MET A 105 -18.90 -8.60 -22.98
N VAL A 106 -18.66 -7.84 -21.91
CA VAL A 106 -19.41 -6.60 -21.60
C VAL A 106 -19.27 -5.60 -22.74
N ASN A 107 -18.04 -5.32 -23.17
CA ASN A 107 -17.79 -4.32 -24.21
C ASN A 107 -18.27 -4.77 -25.60
N GLU A 108 -18.10 -6.05 -25.97
CA GLU A 108 -18.59 -6.60 -27.24
C GLU A 108 -20.12 -6.58 -27.32
N ALA A 109 -20.81 -6.83 -26.19
CA ALA A 109 -22.26 -6.76 -26.13
C ALA A 109 -22.81 -5.32 -26.10
N GLY A 110 -21.97 -4.32 -25.78
CA GLY A 110 -22.40 -2.94 -25.53
C GLY A 110 -23.14 -2.78 -24.20
N ALA A 111 -22.85 -3.64 -23.22
CA ALA A 111 -23.32 -3.50 -21.85
C ALA A 111 -22.53 -2.39 -21.12
N VAL A 112 -23.17 -1.68 -20.20
CA VAL A 112 -22.51 -0.65 -19.38
C VAL A 112 -21.81 -1.23 -18.15
N ALA A 113 -22.23 -2.42 -17.73
CA ALA A 113 -21.64 -3.16 -16.61
C ALA A 113 -22.02 -4.64 -16.67
N GLY A 114 -21.33 -5.48 -15.91
CA GLY A 114 -21.66 -6.89 -15.79
C GLY A 114 -20.72 -7.65 -14.86
N VAL A 115 -21.08 -8.91 -14.61
CA VAL A 115 -20.29 -9.86 -13.83
C VAL A 115 -20.16 -11.20 -14.57
N ASN A 116 -19.20 -12.02 -14.17
CA ASN A 116 -19.09 -13.40 -14.62
C ASN A 116 -20.32 -14.24 -14.23
N GLY A 117 -20.48 -15.40 -14.88
CA GLY A 117 -21.71 -16.15 -14.87
C GLY A 117 -21.65 -17.55 -14.28
N ASP A 118 -22.05 -18.52 -15.09
CA ASP A 118 -22.33 -19.90 -14.72
C ASP A 118 -21.06 -20.71 -14.41
N PHE A 119 -21.24 -21.81 -13.70
CA PHE A 119 -20.23 -22.86 -13.62
C PHE A 119 -20.09 -23.51 -15.00
N PHE A 120 -18.88 -24.01 -15.30
CA PHE A 120 -18.60 -24.51 -16.64
C PHE A 120 -17.57 -25.64 -16.66
N ASP A 121 -17.50 -26.33 -17.79
CA ASP A 121 -16.52 -27.38 -18.08
C ASP A 121 -15.12 -26.80 -18.34
N ILE A 122 -14.52 -26.24 -17.29
CA ILE A 122 -13.31 -25.41 -17.33
C ILE A 122 -12.09 -26.10 -17.96
N ASN A 123 -11.98 -27.42 -17.82
CA ASN A 123 -10.81 -28.19 -18.28
C ASN A 123 -10.98 -28.76 -19.70
N ASN A 124 -12.13 -28.54 -20.35
CA ASN A 124 -12.45 -29.25 -21.59
C ASN A 124 -13.29 -28.38 -22.54
N SER A 125 -14.60 -28.58 -22.65
CA SER A 125 -15.43 -27.92 -23.66
C SER A 125 -15.58 -26.42 -23.45
N GLY A 126 -15.32 -25.93 -22.24
CA GLY A 126 -15.61 -24.55 -21.86
C GLY A 126 -17.09 -24.26 -21.68
N ALA A 127 -17.99 -25.19 -22.03
CA ALA A 127 -19.43 -24.95 -22.02
C ALA A 127 -19.98 -24.76 -20.58
N PRO A 128 -20.92 -23.84 -20.38
CA PRO A 128 -21.70 -23.69 -19.14
C PRO A 128 -22.43 -24.97 -18.75
N LEU A 129 -22.67 -25.18 -17.47
CA LEU A 129 -23.36 -26.38 -16.97
C LEU A 129 -24.87 -26.17 -16.87
N GLY A 130 -25.33 -24.94 -16.61
CA GLY A 130 -26.73 -24.57 -16.60
C GLY A 130 -27.34 -24.42 -17.99
N ALA A 131 -28.59 -23.95 -18.01
CA ALA A 131 -29.30 -23.57 -19.21
C ALA A 131 -29.00 -22.11 -19.58
N GLU A 132 -29.02 -21.81 -20.87
CA GLU A 132 -28.79 -20.47 -21.39
C GLU A 132 -29.96 -20.01 -22.25
N VAL A 133 -30.54 -18.88 -21.86
CA VAL A 133 -31.44 -18.09 -22.70
C VAL A 133 -30.79 -16.74 -22.90
N ARG A 134 -30.76 -16.26 -24.14
CA ARG A 134 -30.28 -14.92 -24.52
C ARG A 134 -31.28 -14.29 -25.48
N ASP A 135 -31.67 -13.05 -25.21
CA ASP A 135 -32.73 -12.34 -25.95
C ASP A 135 -34.01 -13.17 -26.21
N GLY A 136 -34.40 -13.99 -25.23
CA GLY A 136 -35.57 -14.87 -25.30
C GLY A 136 -35.40 -16.17 -26.07
N GLU A 137 -34.22 -16.43 -26.64
CA GLU A 137 -33.93 -17.66 -27.38
C GLU A 137 -33.17 -18.68 -26.52
N LEU A 138 -33.65 -19.93 -26.50
CA LEU A 138 -32.95 -21.04 -25.84
C LEU A 138 -31.73 -21.45 -26.65
N LEU A 139 -30.54 -21.10 -26.15
CA LEU A 139 -29.27 -21.48 -26.75
C LEU A 139 -28.79 -22.85 -26.26
N LYS A 140 -29.08 -23.18 -24.99
CA LYS A 140 -28.60 -24.40 -24.35
C LYS A 140 -29.58 -24.86 -23.28
N SER A 141 -29.87 -26.16 -23.23
CA SER A 141 -30.56 -26.76 -22.09
C SER A 141 -29.60 -27.04 -20.92
N SER A 142 -30.13 -27.12 -19.71
CA SER A 142 -29.33 -27.54 -18.54
C SER A 142 -28.65 -28.88 -18.77
N ASP A 143 -27.42 -29.03 -18.28
CA ASP A 143 -26.82 -30.35 -18.12
C ASP A 143 -27.60 -31.13 -17.04
N TYR A 144 -27.47 -32.46 -17.06
CA TYR A 144 -28.07 -33.30 -16.02
C TYR A 144 -27.51 -32.97 -14.64
N GLY A 145 -28.41 -32.90 -13.67
CA GLY A 145 -28.08 -32.64 -12.27
C GLY A 145 -29.12 -31.72 -11.64
N THR A 146 -28.80 -31.23 -10.45
CA THR A 146 -29.62 -30.26 -9.72
C THR A 146 -29.02 -28.88 -9.89
N TRP A 147 -29.16 -28.31 -11.08
CA TRP A 147 -28.84 -26.91 -11.36
C TRP A 147 -30.06 -26.04 -11.10
N SER A 148 -29.83 -24.88 -10.49
CA SER A 148 -30.83 -23.84 -10.38
C SER A 148 -30.69 -22.89 -11.56
N HIS A 149 -31.80 -22.31 -12.00
CA HIS A 149 -31.80 -21.37 -13.12
C HIS A 149 -32.52 -20.10 -12.71
N ILE A 150 -31.92 -18.97 -13.05
CA ILE A 150 -32.37 -17.66 -12.65
C ILE A 150 -32.18 -16.69 -13.81
N GLY A 151 -32.92 -15.60 -13.82
CA GLY A 151 -32.72 -14.55 -14.81
C GLY A 151 -33.81 -13.49 -14.71
N VAL A 152 -33.95 -12.69 -15.77
CA VAL A 152 -34.97 -11.63 -15.85
C VAL A 152 -35.94 -11.92 -16.99
N GLY A 153 -37.23 -11.76 -16.71
CA GLY A 153 -38.31 -11.88 -17.68
C GLY A 153 -38.34 -10.75 -18.71
N LEU A 154 -39.03 -10.96 -19.83
CA LEU A 154 -39.37 -9.89 -20.78
C LEU A 154 -40.22 -8.76 -20.14
N ASP A 155 -40.83 -9.02 -18.98
CA ASP A 155 -41.58 -8.08 -18.15
C ASP A 155 -40.70 -7.29 -17.15
N GLY A 156 -39.38 -7.50 -17.16
CA GLY A 156 -38.44 -6.82 -16.27
C GLY A 156 -38.40 -7.38 -14.85
N ILE A 157 -38.96 -8.57 -14.60
CA ILE A 157 -38.98 -9.18 -13.27
C ILE A 157 -37.96 -10.31 -13.16
N GLY A 158 -37.02 -10.15 -12.22
CA GLY A 158 -36.04 -11.16 -11.83
C GLY A 158 -36.61 -12.29 -10.99
N ARG A 159 -36.31 -13.54 -11.34
CA ARG A 159 -36.85 -14.74 -10.66
C ARG A 159 -36.08 -16.03 -10.99
N ALA A 160 -36.29 -17.06 -10.18
CA ALA A 160 -35.94 -18.43 -10.55
C ALA A 160 -36.95 -19.04 -11.52
N VAL A 161 -36.48 -19.93 -12.39
CA VAL A 161 -37.28 -20.60 -13.42
C VAL A 161 -36.93 -22.08 -13.56
N ASP A 162 -37.89 -22.88 -14.01
CA ASP A 162 -37.68 -24.30 -14.33
C ASP A 162 -37.34 -24.44 -15.82
N MET A 163 -36.11 -24.88 -16.10
CA MET A 163 -35.59 -25.02 -17.46
C MET A 163 -35.75 -26.43 -18.04
N THR A 164 -36.76 -27.18 -17.59
CA THR A 164 -37.10 -28.49 -18.14
C THR A 164 -37.35 -28.39 -19.66
N LEU A 165 -36.68 -29.26 -20.41
CA LEU A 165 -36.73 -29.32 -21.87
C LEU A 165 -37.69 -30.41 -22.36
N ASP A 166 -38.66 -30.02 -23.17
CA ASP A 166 -39.46 -30.94 -23.98
C ASP A 166 -38.92 -30.99 -25.40
N ALA A 167 -38.09 -31.99 -25.71
CA ALA A 167 -37.47 -32.13 -27.02
C ALA A 167 -37.68 -33.52 -27.65
N THR A 168 -37.94 -33.55 -28.95
CA THR A 168 -38.22 -34.77 -29.72
C THR A 168 -37.64 -34.68 -31.12
N ALA A 169 -36.91 -35.72 -31.53
CA ALA A 169 -36.50 -35.94 -32.90
C ALA A 169 -37.45 -36.97 -33.54
N THR A 170 -38.06 -36.65 -34.68
CA THR A 170 -38.97 -37.56 -35.38
C THR A 170 -38.31 -38.04 -36.67
N PHE A 171 -38.15 -39.37 -36.79
CA PHE A 171 -37.64 -40.02 -37.98
C PHE A 171 -38.16 -41.45 -38.07
N GLY A 172 -38.21 -42.03 -39.27
CA GLY A 172 -38.79 -43.36 -39.48
C GLY A 172 -40.26 -43.49 -39.04
N GLY A 173 -41.00 -42.37 -38.97
CA GLY A 173 -42.36 -42.30 -38.46
C GLY A 173 -42.49 -42.45 -36.93
N THR A 174 -41.38 -42.42 -36.19
CA THR A 174 -41.33 -42.59 -34.74
C THR A 174 -40.75 -41.34 -34.07
N ALA A 175 -41.32 -40.96 -32.93
CA ALA A 175 -40.81 -39.90 -32.07
C ALA A 175 -39.75 -40.48 -31.12
N HIS A 176 -38.57 -39.88 -31.11
CA HIS A 176 -37.46 -40.21 -30.24
C HIS A 176 -37.21 -39.06 -29.27
N PRO A 177 -37.25 -39.28 -27.94
CA PRO A 177 -36.93 -38.25 -26.96
C PRO A 177 -35.50 -37.72 -27.18
N VAL A 178 -35.37 -36.40 -27.31
CA VAL A 178 -34.09 -35.70 -27.21
C VAL A 178 -33.96 -35.23 -25.78
N THR A 179 -32.84 -35.57 -25.16
CA THR A 179 -32.73 -35.49 -23.72
C THR A 179 -31.99 -34.24 -23.26
N SER A 180 -31.24 -33.59 -24.15
CA SER A 180 -30.61 -32.27 -23.94
C SER A 180 -30.25 -31.61 -25.28
N LEU A 181 -30.08 -30.29 -25.26
CA LEU A 181 -29.76 -29.41 -26.38
C LEU A 181 -28.47 -28.63 -26.09
N ASN A 182 -27.46 -28.75 -26.95
CA ASN A 182 -26.15 -28.10 -26.83
C ASN A 182 -25.48 -28.30 -25.44
N ALA A 183 -25.75 -29.43 -24.79
CA ALA A 183 -25.29 -29.72 -23.44
C ALA A 183 -23.95 -30.47 -23.45
N SER A 184 -23.08 -30.13 -22.50
CA SER A 184 -21.81 -30.83 -22.30
C SER A 184 -22.03 -32.17 -21.59
N ASN A 185 -23.02 -32.21 -20.69
CA ASN A 185 -23.33 -33.31 -19.79
C ASN A 185 -22.10 -33.88 -19.06
N THR A 186 -21.04 -33.10 -18.88
CA THR A 186 -19.74 -33.59 -18.40
C THR A 186 -19.79 -34.09 -16.95
N MET A 187 -20.57 -33.43 -16.09
CA MET A 187 -20.59 -33.70 -14.65
C MET A 187 -21.37 -34.96 -14.29
N SER A 188 -22.54 -35.16 -14.89
CA SER A 188 -23.46 -36.26 -14.55
C SER A 188 -23.52 -37.35 -15.64
N GLY A 189 -22.98 -37.08 -16.83
CA GLY A 189 -23.19 -37.90 -18.02
C GLY A 189 -24.62 -37.83 -18.56
N SER A 190 -24.81 -38.09 -19.85
CA SER A 190 -26.15 -38.32 -20.39
C SER A 190 -26.68 -39.72 -20.00
N PRO A 191 -27.99 -39.90 -19.79
CA PRO A 191 -28.59 -41.20 -19.48
C PRO A 191 -28.30 -42.29 -20.52
N ALA A 192 -28.34 -43.55 -20.10
CA ALA A 192 -28.26 -44.69 -21.01
C ALA A 192 -29.36 -44.61 -22.09
N GLY A 193 -29.01 -44.89 -23.34
CA GLY A 193 -29.92 -44.78 -24.49
C GLY A 193 -30.29 -43.37 -24.96
N ALA A 194 -29.68 -42.31 -24.39
CA ALA A 194 -30.01 -40.93 -24.73
C ALA A 194 -29.69 -40.52 -26.18
N ILE A 195 -30.40 -39.50 -26.67
CA ILE A 195 -30.09 -38.71 -27.87
C ILE A 195 -29.92 -37.25 -27.44
N VAL A 196 -28.77 -36.66 -27.75
CA VAL A 196 -28.44 -35.24 -27.53
C VAL A 196 -28.49 -34.51 -28.87
N ALA A 197 -29.09 -33.32 -28.89
CA ALA A 197 -29.12 -32.47 -30.08
C ALA A 197 -28.09 -31.35 -29.98
N TYR A 198 -27.41 -31.08 -31.09
CA TYR A 198 -26.47 -29.98 -31.25
C TYR A 198 -26.88 -29.12 -32.44
N THR A 199 -26.85 -27.82 -32.27
CA THR A 199 -27.18 -26.78 -33.26
C THR A 199 -25.94 -25.93 -33.56
N PRO A 200 -25.98 -24.98 -34.51
CA PRO A 200 -24.85 -24.07 -34.76
C PRO A 200 -24.32 -23.37 -33.51
N ALA A 201 -25.18 -23.11 -32.51
CA ALA A 201 -24.79 -22.52 -31.24
C ALA A 201 -23.73 -23.32 -30.47
N TRP A 202 -23.54 -24.62 -30.73
CA TRP A 202 -22.49 -25.42 -30.06
C TRP A 202 -21.07 -25.04 -30.48
N GLY A 203 -20.87 -24.48 -31.67
CA GLY A 203 -19.52 -24.22 -32.19
C GLY A 203 -18.81 -25.49 -32.68
N THR A 204 -17.49 -25.52 -32.58
CA THR A 204 -16.64 -26.53 -33.22
C THR A 204 -16.18 -27.67 -32.31
N TYR A 205 -16.46 -27.58 -31.00
CA TYR A 205 -15.95 -28.55 -30.02
C TYR A 205 -16.49 -29.96 -30.28
N SER A 206 -15.73 -30.98 -29.87
CA SER A 206 -16.14 -32.37 -30.02
C SER A 206 -17.44 -32.66 -29.27
N ARG A 207 -18.42 -33.25 -29.95
CA ARG A 207 -19.73 -33.62 -29.37
C ARG A 207 -19.67 -34.92 -28.57
N ALA A 208 -18.52 -35.59 -28.56
CA ALA A 208 -18.31 -36.77 -27.72
C ALA A 208 -18.50 -36.45 -26.23
N ILE A 209 -18.30 -35.19 -25.84
CA ILE A 209 -18.47 -34.76 -24.44
C ILE A 209 -19.89 -35.01 -23.92
N GLY A 210 -20.93 -34.73 -24.72
CA GLY A 210 -22.34 -34.94 -24.31
C GLY A 210 -22.75 -36.38 -24.08
N VAL A 211 -21.94 -37.33 -24.55
CA VAL A 211 -22.11 -38.77 -24.38
C VAL A 211 -20.89 -39.41 -23.70
N SER A 212 -20.17 -38.62 -22.90
CA SER A 212 -18.97 -39.06 -22.18
C SER A 212 -19.22 -40.36 -21.40
N GLY A 213 -18.26 -41.28 -21.48
CA GLY A 213 -18.35 -42.61 -20.88
C GLY A 213 -19.06 -43.67 -21.74
N ALA A 214 -19.72 -43.30 -22.85
CA ALA A 214 -20.29 -44.26 -23.80
C ALA A 214 -19.27 -44.71 -24.86
N THR A 215 -19.21 -46.01 -25.14
CA THR A 215 -18.41 -46.58 -26.24
C THR A 215 -19.23 -46.84 -27.50
N ASP A 216 -20.53 -47.10 -27.35
CA ASP A 216 -21.47 -47.27 -28.44
C ASP A 216 -22.16 -45.93 -28.76
N VAL A 217 -21.64 -45.23 -29.77
CA VAL A 217 -22.12 -43.90 -30.20
C VAL A 217 -22.35 -43.85 -31.71
N ALA A 218 -23.28 -43.00 -32.12
CA ALA A 218 -23.50 -42.64 -33.53
C ALA A 218 -24.00 -41.20 -33.62
N SER A 219 -23.72 -40.53 -34.74
CA SER A 219 -24.20 -39.18 -35.01
C SER A 219 -24.82 -39.05 -36.40
N VAL A 220 -25.73 -38.09 -36.54
CA VAL A 220 -26.35 -37.75 -37.83
C VAL A 220 -26.43 -36.24 -37.99
N LEU A 221 -25.90 -35.73 -39.11
CA LEU A 221 -26.07 -34.35 -39.55
C LEU A 221 -27.33 -34.24 -40.40
N VAL A 222 -28.23 -33.35 -40.02
CA VAL A 222 -29.48 -33.05 -40.70
C VAL A 222 -29.46 -31.59 -41.11
N GLN A 223 -29.75 -31.29 -42.37
CA GLN A 223 -29.88 -29.94 -42.89
C GLN A 223 -31.18 -29.85 -43.68
N ASP A 224 -31.96 -28.78 -43.46
CA ASP A 224 -33.25 -28.58 -44.11
C ASP A 224 -34.18 -29.82 -43.98
N GLU A 225 -34.24 -30.38 -42.76
CA GLU A 225 -34.99 -31.60 -42.41
C GLU A 225 -34.62 -32.86 -43.22
N ARG A 226 -33.42 -32.89 -43.79
CA ARG A 226 -32.88 -34.02 -44.56
C ARG A 226 -31.54 -34.45 -44.01
N VAL A 227 -31.37 -35.77 -43.85
CA VAL A 227 -30.07 -36.33 -43.46
C VAL A 227 -29.03 -36.03 -44.54
N VAL A 228 -27.94 -35.39 -44.15
CA VAL A 228 -26.77 -35.13 -45.00
C VAL A 228 -25.77 -36.27 -44.87
N SER A 229 -25.47 -36.66 -43.63
CA SER A 229 -24.51 -37.72 -43.34
C SER A 229 -24.80 -38.40 -42.01
N VAL A 230 -24.49 -39.70 -41.92
CA VAL A 230 -24.53 -40.49 -40.69
C VAL A 230 -23.14 -41.04 -40.42
N ASP A 231 -22.64 -40.81 -39.20
CA ASP A 231 -21.46 -41.49 -38.69
C ASP A 231 -21.92 -42.56 -37.69
N ALA A 232 -21.68 -43.82 -38.05
CA ALA A 232 -22.14 -44.96 -37.26
C ALA A 232 -21.26 -45.26 -36.02
N ALA A 233 -20.11 -44.60 -35.86
CA ALA A 233 -19.14 -44.92 -34.81
C ALA A 233 -18.60 -43.71 -34.05
N ALA A 234 -18.89 -42.47 -34.48
CA ALA A 234 -18.42 -41.26 -33.81
C ALA A 234 -19.54 -40.27 -33.50
N ALA A 235 -19.32 -39.48 -32.45
CA ALA A 235 -20.19 -38.36 -32.06
C ALA A 235 -20.00 -37.11 -32.96
N GLY A 236 -18.89 -37.05 -33.70
CA GLY A 236 -18.54 -35.94 -34.59
C GLY A 236 -18.04 -34.68 -33.86
N GLU A 237 -17.44 -33.78 -34.64
CA GLU A 237 -16.88 -32.48 -34.21
C GLU A 237 -17.02 -31.44 -35.34
N GLY A 238 -16.51 -30.23 -35.15
CA GLY A 238 -16.52 -29.18 -36.18
C GLY A 238 -17.82 -28.37 -36.25
N ALA A 239 -17.86 -27.32 -37.06
CA ALA A 239 -19.00 -26.40 -37.14
C ALA A 239 -20.27 -27.05 -37.71
N ILE A 240 -21.45 -26.62 -37.24
CA ILE A 240 -22.75 -26.99 -37.81
C ILE A 240 -23.23 -25.82 -38.67
N PRO A 241 -23.58 -26.04 -39.96
CA PRO A 241 -24.11 -25.00 -40.82
C PRO A 241 -25.45 -24.43 -40.31
N ASP A 242 -25.74 -23.17 -40.66
CA ASP A 242 -27.07 -22.58 -40.42
C ASP A 242 -28.18 -23.43 -41.04
N GLY A 243 -29.30 -23.57 -40.32
CA GLY A 243 -30.42 -24.43 -40.72
C GLY A 243 -30.16 -25.94 -40.57
N ALA A 244 -29.03 -26.33 -39.99
CA ALA A 244 -28.69 -27.72 -39.71
C ALA A 244 -28.63 -28.03 -38.20
N PHE A 245 -28.72 -29.31 -37.85
CA PHE A 245 -28.47 -29.82 -36.51
C PHE A 245 -27.82 -31.21 -36.57
N VAL A 246 -27.16 -31.59 -35.49
CA VAL A 246 -26.58 -32.93 -35.31
C VAL A 246 -27.28 -33.61 -34.15
N LEU A 247 -27.75 -34.84 -34.36
CA LEU A 247 -28.17 -35.71 -33.26
C LEU A 247 -27.02 -36.66 -32.93
N VAL A 248 -26.69 -36.79 -31.65
CA VAL A 248 -25.71 -37.74 -31.14
C VAL A 248 -26.40 -38.69 -30.18
N GLY A 249 -26.42 -39.97 -30.52
CA GLY A 249 -27.03 -41.01 -29.73
C GLY A 249 -26.00 -41.88 -29.06
N ARG A 250 -26.33 -42.40 -27.88
CA ARG A 250 -25.59 -43.50 -27.23
C ARG A 250 -26.46 -44.74 -27.11
N GLU A 251 -25.86 -45.92 -27.27
CA GLU A 251 -26.52 -47.22 -27.08
C GLU A 251 -27.81 -47.36 -27.90
N ALA A 252 -28.98 -47.42 -27.26
CA ALA A 252 -30.27 -47.48 -27.95
C ALA A 252 -30.51 -46.27 -28.87
N GLY A 253 -30.07 -45.07 -28.47
CA GLY A 253 -30.11 -43.86 -29.30
C GLY A 253 -29.18 -43.96 -30.50
N ALA A 254 -27.97 -44.50 -30.31
CA ALA A 254 -27.02 -44.76 -31.40
C ALA A 254 -27.58 -45.77 -32.41
N ALA A 255 -28.20 -46.85 -31.90
CA ALA A 255 -28.87 -47.85 -32.72
C ALA A 255 -30.01 -47.26 -33.56
N ALA A 256 -30.79 -46.33 -33.01
CA ALA A 256 -31.84 -45.62 -33.75
C ALA A 256 -31.24 -44.75 -34.87
N ILE A 257 -30.20 -43.97 -34.58
CA ILE A 257 -29.53 -43.10 -35.57
C ILE A 257 -28.95 -43.89 -36.74
N ARG A 258 -28.34 -45.06 -36.49
CA ARG A 258 -27.76 -45.91 -37.56
C ARG A 258 -28.76 -46.43 -38.59
N THR A 259 -30.06 -46.34 -38.30
CA THR A 259 -31.10 -46.72 -39.27
C THR A 259 -31.30 -45.68 -40.39
N LEU A 260 -30.78 -44.47 -40.21
CA LEU A 260 -30.91 -43.36 -41.14
C LEU A 260 -29.94 -43.46 -42.32
N GLN A 261 -30.36 -42.92 -43.45
CA GLN A 261 -29.58 -42.80 -44.68
C GLN A 261 -29.63 -41.35 -45.20
N PRO A 262 -28.61 -40.89 -45.95
CA PRO A 262 -28.66 -39.61 -46.63
C PRO A 262 -29.94 -39.43 -47.45
N GLY A 263 -30.65 -38.32 -47.21
CA GLY A 263 -31.95 -38.00 -47.81
C GLY A 263 -33.17 -38.35 -46.96
N ASP A 264 -33.03 -39.10 -45.87
CA ASP A 264 -34.14 -39.39 -44.95
C ASP A 264 -34.67 -38.12 -44.28
N GLY A 265 -35.97 -38.09 -43.99
CA GLY A 265 -36.62 -37.00 -43.28
C GLY A 265 -36.40 -37.09 -41.78
N VAL A 266 -35.85 -36.03 -41.19
CA VAL A 266 -35.65 -35.91 -39.73
C VAL A 266 -36.05 -34.51 -39.31
N THR A 267 -36.97 -34.41 -38.35
CA THR A 267 -37.38 -33.13 -37.76
C THR A 267 -37.03 -33.11 -36.28
N LEU A 268 -36.50 -31.99 -35.79
CA LEU A 268 -36.22 -31.74 -34.38
C LEU A 268 -37.20 -30.66 -33.87
N SER A 269 -37.94 -30.98 -32.82
CA SER A 269 -38.80 -30.03 -32.09
C SER A 269 -38.29 -29.93 -30.66
N TYR A 270 -38.12 -28.71 -30.15
CA TYR A 270 -37.80 -28.48 -28.75
C TYR A 270 -38.44 -27.20 -28.23
N GLU A 271 -38.90 -27.23 -26.99
CA GLU A 271 -39.37 -26.07 -26.25
C GLU A 271 -39.15 -26.27 -24.74
N LEU A 272 -39.19 -25.19 -23.96
CA LEU A 272 -39.17 -25.27 -22.50
C LEU A 272 -40.56 -25.65 -21.98
N SER A 273 -40.67 -26.58 -21.05
CA SER A 273 -41.98 -27.04 -20.54
C SER A 273 -42.72 -25.97 -19.74
N ASP A 274 -41.99 -25.11 -19.04
CA ASP A 274 -42.53 -24.08 -18.17
C ASP A 274 -42.91 -22.80 -18.96
N GLU A 275 -44.10 -22.26 -18.67
CA GLU A 275 -44.65 -21.11 -19.40
C GLU A 275 -43.92 -19.80 -19.05
N ILE A 276 -43.39 -19.70 -17.82
CA ILE A 276 -42.58 -18.56 -17.38
C ILE A 276 -41.20 -18.62 -18.03
N ALA A 277 -40.57 -19.79 -18.10
CA ALA A 277 -39.28 -19.99 -18.75
C ALA A 277 -39.28 -19.54 -20.22
N ARG A 278 -40.40 -19.74 -20.95
CA ARG A 278 -40.60 -19.24 -22.33
C ARG A 278 -40.70 -17.71 -22.44
N GLN A 279 -40.89 -17.01 -21.33
CA GLN A 279 -41.03 -15.54 -21.28
C GLN A 279 -39.77 -14.88 -20.67
N MET A 280 -38.71 -15.65 -20.43
CA MET A 280 -37.46 -15.11 -19.93
C MET A 280 -36.71 -14.40 -21.04
N ARG A 281 -36.19 -13.21 -20.75
CA ARG A 281 -35.25 -12.51 -21.65
C ARG A 281 -33.91 -13.21 -21.62
N PHE A 282 -33.42 -13.48 -20.42
CA PHE A 282 -32.23 -14.29 -20.23
C PHE A 282 -32.38 -15.24 -19.05
N VAL A 283 -31.61 -16.31 -19.10
CA VAL A 283 -31.49 -17.30 -18.03
C VAL A 283 -30.05 -17.74 -17.95
N ILE A 284 -29.55 -17.89 -16.72
CA ILE A 284 -28.23 -18.40 -16.41
C ILE A 284 -28.29 -19.48 -15.32
N GLY A 285 -27.32 -20.39 -15.34
CA GLY A 285 -27.16 -21.43 -14.33
C GLY A 285 -26.59 -20.92 -13.00
N SER A 286 -26.95 -21.63 -11.93
CA SER A 286 -26.42 -21.47 -10.59
C SER A 286 -26.35 -22.83 -9.87
N ASN A 287 -25.41 -22.98 -8.95
CA ASN A 287 -25.27 -24.20 -8.16
C ASN A 287 -26.02 -24.17 -6.81
N ARG A 288 -26.41 -22.99 -6.30
CA ARG A 288 -26.88 -22.84 -4.92
C ARG A 288 -27.73 -21.60 -4.72
N GLU A 289 -28.95 -21.80 -4.22
CA GLU A 289 -29.77 -20.73 -3.64
C GLU A 289 -29.17 -20.31 -2.29
N LEU A 290 -29.03 -19.01 -2.08
CA LEU A 290 -28.48 -18.39 -0.87
C LEU A 290 -29.57 -17.74 -0.01
N VAL A 291 -30.56 -17.12 -0.64
CA VAL A 291 -31.67 -16.42 0.04
C VAL A 291 -32.99 -16.81 -0.60
N ARG A 292 -34.00 -17.05 0.23
CA ARG A 292 -35.39 -17.31 -0.18
C ARG A 292 -36.34 -16.55 0.74
N ASP A 293 -37.31 -15.85 0.15
CA ASP A 293 -38.33 -15.07 0.86
C ASP A 293 -37.74 -14.10 1.90
N GLY A 294 -36.60 -13.48 1.56
CA GLY A 294 -35.86 -12.56 2.44
C GLY A 294 -35.10 -13.23 3.59
N VAL A 295 -34.99 -14.56 3.58
CA VAL A 295 -34.33 -15.36 4.62
C VAL A 295 -33.17 -16.16 4.03
N ALA A 296 -32.00 -16.09 4.68
CA ALA A 296 -30.83 -16.88 4.31
C ALA A 296 -31.14 -18.39 4.41
N ARG A 297 -30.63 -19.18 3.47
CA ARG A 297 -30.71 -20.64 3.55
C ARG A 297 -30.00 -21.16 4.80
N PRO A 298 -30.45 -22.29 5.39
CA PRO A 298 -29.81 -22.88 6.55
C PRO A 298 -28.33 -23.17 6.31
N ASP A 299 -27.47 -22.88 7.30
CA ASP A 299 -26.02 -23.15 7.26
C ASP A 299 -25.66 -24.60 6.89
N SER A 300 -26.53 -25.56 7.20
CA SER A 300 -26.37 -26.99 6.85
C SER A 300 -26.49 -27.27 5.36
N GLU A 301 -27.08 -26.35 4.59
CA GLU A 301 -27.26 -26.44 3.14
C GLU A 301 -26.20 -25.65 2.36
N LEU A 302 -25.32 -24.92 3.07
CA LEU A 302 -24.33 -24.01 2.50
C LEU A 302 -22.91 -24.45 2.86
N ASP A 303 -22.04 -24.39 1.85
CA ASP A 303 -20.60 -24.59 1.96
C ASP A 303 -19.96 -23.52 2.89
N ASN A 304 -18.92 -23.92 3.62
CA ASN A 304 -18.15 -23.07 4.53
C ASN A 304 -16.71 -22.83 4.06
N ALA A 305 -16.38 -23.15 2.81
CA ALA A 305 -15.10 -22.83 2.21
C ALA A 305 -15.02 -21.34 1.87
N VAL A 306 -13.85 -20.77 2.08
CA VAL A 306 -13.57 -19.35 1.81
C VAL A 306 -13.05 -19.22 0.38
N HIS A 307 -13.78 -18.50 -0.47
CA HIS A 307 -13.41 -18.25 -1.85
C HIS A 307 -13.82 -16.83 -2.28
N PRO A 308 -13.23 -16.28 -3.36
CA PRO A 308 -13.87 -15.23 -4.14
C PRO A 308 -15.24 -15.71 -4.63
N ARG A 309 -16.25 -14.83 -4.62
CA ARG A 309 -17.64 -15.18 -4.91
C ARG A 309 -18.28 -14.17 -5.86
N THR A 310 -19.16 -14.67 -6.73
CA THR A 310 -20.09 -13.86 -7.52
C THR A 310 -21.52 -14.26 -7.19
N VAL A 311 -22.42 -13.29 -7.08
CA VAL A 311 -23.81 -13.48 -6.68
C VAL A 311 -24.74 -12.65 -7.54
N ILE A 312 -25.91 -13.22 -7.78
CA ILE A 312 -27.07 -12.51 -8.31
C ILE A 312 -28.22 -12.61 -7.32
N GLY A 313 -28.87 -11.49 -7.05
CA GLY A 313 -30.04 -11.41 -6.18
C GLY A 313 -31.05 -10.39 -6.68
N PHE A 314 -32.24 -10.46 -6.10
CA PHE A 314 -33.36 -9.60 -6.45
C PHE A 314 -34.11 -9.15 -5.20
N LYS A 315 -34.64 -7.92 -5.25
CA LYS A 315 -35.53 -7.33 -4.25
C LYS A 315 -36.66 -6.54 -4.92
N ASP A 316 -37.59 -6.03 -4.11
CA ASP A 316 -38.74 -5.24 -4.57
C ASP A 316 -39.66 -6.03 -5.53
N ASP A 317 -39.99 -7.27 -5.16
CA ASP A 317 -40.71 -8.25 -5.99
C ASP A 317 -39.99 -8.57 -7.32
N GLY A 318 -38.67 -8.56 -7.34
CA GLY A 318 -37.88 -8.85 -8.54
C GLY A 318 -37.61 -7.65 -9.45
N ARG A 319 -38.01 -6.43 -9.05
CA ARG A 319 -37.82 -5.20 -9.84
C ARG A 319 -36.46 -4.55 -9.65
N THR A 320 -35.71 -4.94 -8.62
CA THR A 320 -34.35 -4.47 -8.40
C THR A 320 -33.42 -5.67 -8.43
N MET A 321 -32.40 -5.62 -9.28
CA MET A 321 -31.35 -6.63 -9.35
C MET A 321 -30.11 -6.18 -8.61
N ILE A 322 -29.46 -7.12 -7.94
CA ILE A 322 -28.20 -6.95 -7.22
C ILE A 322 -27.22 -7.96 -7.81
N LEU A 323 -26.13 -7.47 -8.39
CA LEU A 323 -24.97 -8.27 -8.76
C LEU A 323 -23.85 -7.93 -7.80
N MET A 324 -23.25 -8.94 -7.17
CA MET A 324 -22.23 -8.71 -6.15
C MET A 324 -21.03 -9.62 -6.38
N THR A 325 -19.83 -9.05 -6.30
CA THR A 325 -18.59 -9.80 -6.21
C THR A 325 -17.94 -9.58 -4.85
N ASN A 326 -17.25 -10.59 -4.36
CA ASN A 326 -16.35 -10.49 -3.23
C ASN A 326 -14.99 -11.09 -3.61
N ASP A 327 -13.92 -10.33 -3.46
CA ASP A 327 -12.57 -10.77 -3.81
C ASP A 327 -11.96 -11.70 -2.76
N GLY A 328 -10.88 -12.40 -3.10
CA GLY A 328 -10.26 -13.35 -2.20
C GLY A 328 -9.01 -14.03 -2.76
N ARG A 329 -8.40 -14.89 -1.94
CA ARG A 329 -7.09 -15.53 -2.20
C ARG A 329 -5.93 -14.54 -2.38
N GLN A 330 -6.09 -13.31 -1.88
CA GLN A 330 -5.10 -12.24 -1.98
C GLN A 330 -4.92 -11.63 -0.59
N SER A 331 -4.06 -12.25 0.22
CA SER A 331 -3.86 -11.83 1.61
C SER A 331 -3.59 -10.31 1.71
N PRO A 332 -4.28 -9.60 2.62
CA PRO A 332 -5.10 -10.14 3.71
C PRO A 332 -6.59 -10.40 3.37
N VAL A 333 -7.03 -10.17 2.13
CA VAL A 333 -8.39 -10.46 1.63
C VAL A 333 -8.50 -11.92 1.19
N ASN A 334 -9.18 -12.74 1.98
CA ASN A 334 -9.21 -14.20 1.76
C ASN A 334 -10.44 -14.69 0.96
N GLY A 335 -11.57 -14.01 1.07
CA GLY A 335 -12.84 -14.41 0.44
C GLY A 335 -13.99 -14.52 1.44
N MET A 336 -15.15 -14.98 0.95
CA MET A 336 -16.33 -15.26 1.76
C MET A 336 -16.75 -16.73 1.70
N THR A 337 -17.30 -17.22 2.81
CA THR A 337 -18.10 -18.44 2.82
C THR A 337 -19.50 -18.17 2.24
N MET A 338 -20.19 -19.21 1.75
CA MET A 338 -21.57 -19.04 1.29
C MET A 338 -22.53 -18.63 2.42
N ARG A 339 -22.19 -18.96 3.67
CA ARG A 339 -22.99 -18.58 4.86
C ARG A 339 -22.92 -17.09 5.14
N GLU A 340 -21.72 -16.52 5.11
CA GLU A 340 -21.52 -15.08 5.22
C GLU A 340 -22.20 -14.35 4.06
N LEU A 341 -22.03 -14.88 2.85
CA LEU A 341 -22.61 -14.33 1.62
C LEU A 341 -24.14 -14.29 1.66
N ALA A 342 -24.79 -15.38 2.10
CA ALA A 342 -26.24 -15.43 2.24
C ALA A 342 -26.77 -14.39 3.25
N ARG A 343 -26.09 -14.23 4.39
CA ARG A 343 -26.46 -13.22 5.40
C ARG A 343 -26.24 -11.80 4.88
N PHE A 344 -25.17 -11.58 4.11
CA PHE A 344 -24.89 -10.28 3.51
C PHE A 344 -25.95 -9.91 2.46
N MET A 345 -26.35 -10.83 1.59
CA MET A 345 -27.44 -10.58 0.63
C MET A 345 -28.76 -10.25 1.31
N VAL A 346 -29.10 -10.90 2.43
CA VAL A 346 -30.29 -10.52 3.25
C VAL A 346 -30.17 -9.09 3.77
N ARG A 347 -28.98 -8.68 4.23
CA ARG A 347 -28.71 -7.30 4.69
C ARG A 347 -28.86 -6.28 3.57
N LEU A 348 -28.45 -6.59 2.34
CA LEU A 348 -28.70 -5.76 1.15
C LEU A 348 -30.19 -5.70 0.74
N GLY A 349 -31.05 -6.44 1.45
CA GLY A 349 -32.50 -6.49 1.24
C GLY A 349 -32.92 -7.49 0.17
N ALA A 350 -32.04 -8.41 -0.25
CA ALA A 350 -32.40 -9.42 -1.24
C ALA A 350 -33.53 -10.31 -0.71
N GLU A 351 -34.61 -10.43 -1.48
CA GLU A 351 -35.69 -11.38 -1.24
C GLU A 351 -35.31 -12.78 -1.75
N GLN A 352 -34.52 -12.81 -2.82
CA GLN A 352 -34.01 -14.02 -3.44
C GLN A 352 -32.56 -13.80 -3.89
N ALA A 353 -31.67 -14.78 -3.72
CA ALA A 353 -30.29 -14.69 -4.18
C ALA A 353 -29.67 -16.06 -4.44
N TRP A 354 -28.74 -16.11 -5.40
CA TRP A 354 -28.07 -17.32 -5.85
C TRP A 354 -26.58 -17.10 -6.08
N ASN A 355 -25.79 -18.10 -5.70
CA ASN A 355 -24.36 -18.13 -5.97
C ASN A 355 -24.10 -18.44 -7.45
N LEU A 356 -23.29 -17.63 -8.11
CA LEU A 356 -22.73 -17.86 -9.44
C LEU A 356 -21.32 -18.46 -9.33
N ASP A 357 -20.64 -18.69 -10.45
CA ASP A 357 -19.27 -19.20 -10.40
C ASP A 357 -18.34 -18.18 -9.73
N GLY A 358 -17.37 -18.70 -8.97
CA GLY A 358 -16.48 -17.90 -8.13
C GLY A 358 -15.01 -18.27 -8.34
N GLY A 359 -14.18 -18.01 -7.33
CA GLY A 359 -12.73 -18.18 -7.48
C GLY A 359 -12.19 -17.24 -8.55
N GLY A 360 -11.30 -17.73 -9.41
CA GLY A 360 -10.67 -16.92 -10.46
C GLY A 360 -11.62 -16.40 -11.54
N SER A 361 -12.85 -16.90 -11.61
CA SER A 361 -13.90 -16.39 -12.50
C SER A 361 -14.49 -15.06 -11.98
N THR A 362 -14.41 -14.80 -10.66
CA THR A 362 -15.02 -13.63 -10.00
C THR A 362 -14.53 -12.31 -10.62
N SER A 363 -15.42 -11.65 -11.36
CA SER A 363 -15.10 -10.42 -12.09
C SER A 363 -16.29 -9.46 -12.04
N MET A 364 -16.04 -8.20 -11.67
CA MET A 364 -16.96 -7.07 -11.74
C MET A 364 -16.44 -6.09 -12.78
N VAL A 365 -17.27 -5.73 -13.74
CA VAL A 365 -16.91 -4.81 -14.83
C VAL A 365 -17.95 -3.70 -14.92
N ALA A 366 -17.52 -2.45 -15.01
CA ALA A 366 -18.42 -1.31 -15.22
C ALA A 366 -17.71 -0.16 -15.93
N ALA A 367 -18.45 0.59 -16.74
CA ALA A 367 -18.00 1.82 -17.35
C ALA A 367 -18.17 2.98 -16.35
N PRO A 368 -17.10 3.72 -16.01
CA PRO A 368 -17.25 4.99 -15.29
C PRO A 368 -18.15 5.95 -16.04
N LEU A 369 -18.83 6.84 -15.32
CA LEU A 369 -19.81 7.73 -15.93
C LEU A 369 -19.17 8.62 -17.03
N GLY A 370 -19.65 8.47 -18.26
CA GLY A 370 -19.16 9.20 -19.43
C GLY A 370 -18.01 8.51 -20.19
N GLU A 371 -17.62 7.30 -19.80
CA GLU A 371 -16.71 6.43 -20.55
C GLU A 371 -17.46 5.50 -21.49
N ASP A 372 -16.89 5.28 -22.68
CA ASP A 372 -17.45 4.33 -23.67
C ASP A 372 -17.13 2.87 -23.34
N ALA A 373 -16.02 2.61 -22.63
CA ALA A 373 -15.53 1.28 -22.35
C ALA A 373 -15.69 0.93 -20.87
N ALA A 374 -16.21 -0.26 -20.60
CA ALA A 374 -16.26 -0.82 -19.27
C ALA A 374 -14.93 -1.49 -18.90
N THR A 375 -14.46 -1.27 -17.67
CA THR A 375 -13.20 -1.82 -17.15
C THR A 375 -13.48 -2.69 -15.93
N VAL A 376 -12.53 -3.59 -15.63
CA VAL A 376 -12.57 -4.38 -14.39
C VAL A 376 -12.54 -3.43 -13.19
N ARG A 377 -13.39 -3.70 -12.21
CA ARG A 377 -13.56 -2.88 -11.00
C ARG A 377 -13.08 -3.57 -9.74
N ASN A 378 -13.06 -4.91 -9.72
CA ASN A 378 -12.52 -5.71 -8.62
C ASN A 378 -11.09 -6.20 -8.90
N SER A 379 -10.53 -7.01 -8.01
CA SER A 379 -9.22 -7.67 -8.14
C SER A 379 -9.35 -9.18 -8.44
N PRO A 380 -9.22 -9.62 -9.70
CA PRO A 380 -9.30 -11.04 -10.06
C PRO A 380 -8.25 -11.92 -9.36
N SER A 381 -8.68 -13.02 -8.74
CA SER A 381 -7.80 -13.82 -7.88
C SER A 381 -6.67 -14.55 -8.59
N ASP A 382 -6.75 -14.71 -9.91
CA ASP A 382 -5.71 -15.36 -10.73
C ASP A 382 -4.63 -14.36 -11.21
N GLY A 383 -4.73 -13.08 -10.81
CA GLY A 383 -3.85 -11.98 -11.22
C GLY A 383 -4.25 -11.30 -12.53
N ALA A 384 -5.23 -11.87 -13.24
CA ALA A 384 -5.90 -11.31 -14.40
C ALA A 384 -7.30 -11.94 -14.52
N GLU A 385 -8.18 -11.38 -15.35
CA GLU A 385 -9.49 -11.99 -15.64
C GLU A 385 -9.34 -13.38 -16.24
N ARG A 386 -10.14 -14.32 -15.75
CA ARG A 386 -10.28 -15.63 -16.36
C ARG A 386 -11.19 -15.55 -17.59
N PRO A 387 -10.91 -16.32 -18.66
CA PRO A 387 -11.88 -16.55 -19.72
C PRO A 387 -13.04 -17.43 -19.22
N ASP A 388 -14.21 -16.83 -19.06
CA ASP A 388 -15.46 -17.48 -18.65
C ASP A 388 -16.39 -17.61 -19.86
N PRO A 389 -17.32 -18.57 -19.87
CA PRO A 389 -18.18 -18.78 -21.03
C PRO A 389 -19.36 -17.83 -21.13
N ASN A 390 -19.83 -17.33 -19.99
CA ASN A 390 -20.95 -16.41 -19.94
C ASN A 390 -20.91 -15.53 -18.68
N GLY A 391 -21.85 -14.59 -18.60
CA GLY A 391 -22.01 -13.61 -17.54
C GLY A 391 -23.38 -12.93 -17.59
N VAL A 392 -23.60 -11.99 -16.68
CA VAL A 392 -24.82 -11.18 -16.64
C VAL A 392 -24.46 -9.73 -16.96
N GLY A 393 -25.10 -9.16 -17.97
CA GLY A 393 -24.85 -7.81 -18.45
C GLY A 393 -26.00 -6.86 -18.14
N LEU A 394 -25.67 -5.61 -17.82
CA LEU A 394 -26.61 -4.51 -17.70
C LEU A 394 -26.50 -3.61 -18.92
N PHE A 395 -27.65 -3.26 -19.50
CA PHE A 395 -27.76 -2.45 -20.69
C PHE A 395 -28.60 -1.23 -20.41
N VAL A 396 -28.22 -0.12 -21.03
CA VAL A 396 -28.96 1.13 -21.00
C VAL A 396 -29.45 1.43 -22.41
N ALA A 397 -30.75 1.68 -22.56
CA ALA A 397 -31.33 2.09 -23.82
C ALA A 397 -30.67 3.40 -24.28
N PRO A 398 -30.33 3.55 -25.57
CA PRO A 398 -29.74 4.78 -26.09
C PRO A 398 -30.61 5.99 -25.71
N GLY A 399 -30.00 7.02 -25.12
CA GLY A 399 -30.70 8.26 -24.84
C GLY A 399 -30.83 9.13 -26.09
N ASN A 400 -31.11 10.41 -25.90
CA ASN A 400 -31.31 11.33 -27.02
C ASN A 400 -30.01 11.74 -27.75
N GLY A 401 -28.84 11.26 -27.31
CA GLY A 401 -27.54 11.56 -27.90
C GLY A 401 -27.13 13.04 -27.83
N THR A 402 -27.85 13.84 -27.04
CA THR A 402 -27.58 15.27 -26.83
C THR A 402 -26.99 15.44 -25.43
N PRO A 403 -25.83 16.11 -25.29
CA PRO A 403 -25.24 16.38 -23.97
C PRO A 403 -26.25 17.04 -23.02
N LYS A 404 -26.48 16.42 -21.86
CA LYS A 404 -27.31 16.94 -20.77
C LYS A 404 -26.51 17.33 -19.55
N GLN A 405 -25.51 16.52 -19.21
CA GLN A 405 -24.64 16.74 -18.06
C GLN A 405 -23.19 16.63 -18.48
N LEU A 406 -22.33 17.43 -17.83
CA LEU A 406 -20.88 17.29 -17.93
C LEU A 406 -20.34 16.68 -16.64
N VAL A 407 -19.57 15.61 -16.77
CA VAL A 407 -18.81 14.97 -15.70
C VAL A 407 -17.42 15.58 -15.72
N ILE A 408 -17.01 16.25 -14.63
CA ILE A 408 -15.72 16.91 -14.50
C ILE A 408 -14.82 16.12 -13.56
N THR A 409 -13.67 15.64 -14.04
CA THR A 409 -12.69 14.90 -13.23
C THR A 409 -11.30 15.59 -13.29
N PRO A 410 -10.60 15.75 -12.15
CA PRO A 410 -9.23 16.28 -12.11
C PRO A 410 -8.14 15.20 -12.31
N GLY A 411 -8.47 14.06 -12.93
CA GLY A 411 -7.65 12.84 -12.94
C GLY A 411 -8.40 11.66 -12.32
N GLU A 412 -7.67 10.60 -11.95
CA GLU A 412 -8.27 9.34 -11.48
C GLU A 412 -8.92 9.44 -10.10
N ASP A 413 -8.33 10.06 -9.07
CA ASP A 413 -9.07 10.46 -7.86
C ASP A 413 -8.21 11.37 -6.97
N ASP A 414 -8.48 12.67 -7.00
CA ASP A 414 -8.50 13.55 -5.81
C ASP A 414 -8.74 15.01 -6.25
N ALA A 415 -9.75 15.63 -5.66
CA ALA A 415 -10.09 17.02 -5.95
C ALA A 415 -9.26 18.00 -5.12
N ARG A 416 -7.93 17.93 -5.18
CA ARG A 416 -7.03 18.73 -4.33
C ARG A 416 -5.92 19.40 -5.11
N ALA A 417 -5.51 20.61 -4.73
CA ALA A 417 -4.41 21.33 -5.39
C ALA A 417 -3.65 22.26 -4.43
N PHE A 418 -2.39 22.56 -4.77
CA PHE A 418 -1.57 23.53 -4.04
C PHE A 418 -1.84 24.96 -4.49
N PRO A 419 -1.74 25.95 -3.60
CA PRO A 419 -1.80 27.35 -3.99
C PRO A 419 -0.60 27.71 -4.87
N GLY A 420 -0.87 28.32 -6.02
CA GLY A 420 0.13 28.71 -7.02
C GLY A 420 0.44 27.64 -8.07
N LEU A 421 -0.14 26.43 -7.94
CA LEU A 421 0.04 25.33 -8.88
C LEU A 421 -1.24 25.07 -9.71
N HIS A 422 -1.14 24.16 -10.67
CA HIS A 422 -2.18 23.88 -11.64
C HIS A 422 -2.89 22.54 -11.42
N ARG A 423 -4.10 22.46 -12.00
CA ARG A 423 -4.89 21.25 -12.15
C ARG A 423 -5.50 21.11 -13.52
N THR A 424 -5.14 20.05 -14.23
CA THR A 424 -5.76 19.65 -15.47
C THR A 424 -7.06 18.93 -15.17
N LEU A 425 -8.13 19.43 -15.77
CA LEU A 425 -9.47 18.88 -15.67
C LEU A 425 -9.84 18.22 -16.98
N THR A 426 -10.65 17.18 -16.92
CA THR A 426 -11.34 16.64 -18.09
C THR A 426 -12.84 16.84 -17.93
N ALA A 427 -13.53 16.99 -19.05
CA ALA A 427 -14.99 17.01 -19.10
C ALA A 427 -15.45 15.94 -20.06
N LYS A 428 -16.35 15.06 -19.60
CA LYS A 428 -17.08 14.10 -20.41
C LYS A 428 -18.55 14.48 -20.41
N ALA A 429 -19.27 14.14 -21.47
CA ALA A 429 -20.69 14.45 -21.58
C ALA A 429 -21.51 13.17 -21.51
N VAL A 430 -22.65 13.27 -20.84
CA VAL A 430 -23.68 12.23 -20.85
C VAL A 430 -25.03 12.81 -21.24
N ASP A 431 -25.90 12.01 -21.84
CA ASP A 431 -27.26 12.41 -22.22
C ASP A 431 -28.30 12.21 -21.11
N ASP A 432 -29.59 12.23 -21.46
CA ASP A 432 -30.70 12.07 -20.52
C ASP A 432 -30.85 10.65 -19.98
N HIS A 433 -30.18 9.68 -20.59
CA HIS A 433 -30.06 8.32 -20.07
C HIS A 433 -28.69 8.06 -19.47
N LEU A 434 -27.89 9.11 -19.21
CA LEU A 434 -26.54 9.01 -18.67
C LEU A 434 -25.57 8.19 -19.55
N THR A 435 -25.89 8.02 -20.83
CA THR A 435 -24.99 7.35 -21.78
C THR A 435 -23.94 8.34 -22.29
N PRO A 436 -22.69 7.90 -22.53
CA PRO A 436 -21.63 8.76 -23.06
C PRO A 436 -22.02 9.42 -24.38
N VAL A 437 -21.72 10.70 -24.52
CA VAL A 437 -21.91 11.45 -25.76
C VAL A 437 -20.60 12.09 -26.17
N ALA A 438 -20.26 11.95 -27.45
CA ALA A 438 -19.11 12.62 -28.04
C ALA A 438 -19.16 14.14 -27.75
N LEU A 439 -18.15 14.63 -27.05
CA LEU A 439 -17.99 16.03 -26.69
C LEU A 439 -16.79 16.60 -27.42
N ASP A 440 -16.98 17.66 -28.20
CA ASP A 440 -15.85 18.44 -28.72
C ASP A 440 -15.22 19.22 -27.56
N PRO A 441 -13.97 18.93 -27.15
CA PRO A 441 -13.32 19.65 -26.05
C PRO A 441 -13.23 21.17 -26.30
N ALA A 442 -13.15 21.59 -27.56
CA ALA A 442 -13.11 23.01 -27.93
C ALA A 442 -14.45 23.74 -27.74
N ALA A 443 -15.56 22.99 -27.66
CA ALA A 443 -16.88 23.51 -27.37
C ALA A 443 -17.12 23.76 -25.87
N VAL A 444 -16.29 23.16 -25.00
CA VAL A 444 -16.40 23.33 -23.55
C VAL A 444 -15.98 24.74 -23.16
N ARG A 445 -16.78 25.37 -22.30
CA ARG A 445 -16.54 26.68 -21.73
C ARG A 445 -16.39 26.54 -20.23
N TRP A 446 -15.19 26.82 -19.76
CA TRP A 446 -14.80 26.70 -18.37
C TRP A 446 -14.88 28.04 -17.66
N ARG A 447 -15.31 28.00 -16.40
CA ARG A 447 -15.30 29.13 -15.47
C ARG A 447 -14.95 28.61 -14.09
N SER A 448 -14.31 29.44 -13.28
CA SER A 448 -14.04 29.08 -11.89
C SER A 448 -14.42 30.22 -10.94
N SER A 449 -14.73 29.85 -9.71
CA SER A 449 -14.94 30.74 -8.58
C SER A 449 -13.80 30.52 -7.59
N GLY A 450 -12.91 31.51 -7.45
CA GLY A 450 -11.75 31.42 -6.56
C GLY A 450 -10.43 31.02 -7.22
N GLY A 451 -10.38 30.91 -8.55
CA GLY A 451 -9.15 30.71 -9.33
C GLY A 451 -9.28 31.22 -10.76
N THR A 452 -8.32 30.86 -11.61
CA THR A 452 -8.32 31.13 -13.06
C THR A 452 -8.33 29.79 -13.79
N VAL A 453 -9.17 29.64 -14.82
CA VAL A 453 -9.18 28.42 -15.64
C VAL A 453 -9.02 28.84 -17.09
N ASP A 454 -7.98 28.32 -17.74
CA ASP A 454 -7.75 28.50 -19.17
C ASP A 454 -7.82 27.14 -19.86
N ALA A 455 -8.65 27.07 -20.90
CA ALA A 455 -9.16 25.80 -21.42
C ALA A 455 -9.58 24.90 -20.25
N SER A 456 -8.89 23.78 -20.02
CA SER A 456 -9.18 22.83 -18.95
C SER A 456 -8.16 22.83 -17.81
N VAL A 457 -7.20 23.77 -17.81
CA VAL A 457 -6.18 23.87 -16.77
C VAL A 457 -6.60 24.94 -15.77
N LEU A 458 -6.91 24.52 -14.55
CA LEU A 458 -7.18 25.37 -13.41
C LEU A 458 -5.86 25.82 -12.79
N GLU A 459 -5.61 27.12 -12.73
CA GLU A 459 -4.57 27.74 -11.91
C GLU A 459 -5.20 28.15 -10.56
N VAL A 460 -4.59 27.69 -9.47
CA VAL A 460 -4.97 28.11 -8.12
C VAL A 460 -4.15 29.33 -7.71
N PRO A 461 -4.74 30.46 -7.32
CA PRO A 461 -3.99 31.64 -6.90
C PRO A 461 -3.07 31.34 -5.71
N ALA A 462 -1.85 31.88 -5.70
CA ALA A 462 -0.83 31.62 -4.66
C ALA A 462 -1.28 31.96 -3.22
N ASN A 463 -2.26 32.84 -3.06
CA ASN A 463 -2.83 33.21 -1.77
C ASN A 463 -4.20 32.57 -1.48
N ARG A 464 -4.70 31.68 -2.35
CA ARG A 464 -6.00 31.03 -2.17
C ARG A 464 -5.97 30.05 -1.00
N ARG A 465 -7.08 29.95 -0.29
CA ARG A 465 -7.34 29.02 0.82
C ARG A 465 -8.77 28.49 0.68
N GLY A 466 -9.06 27.34 1.30
CA GLY A 466 -10.39 26.73 1.23
C GLY A 466 -10.60 26.03 -0.11
N ARG A 467 -11.63 26.39 -0.87
CA ARG A 467 -12.05 25.66 -2.07
C ARG A 467 -12.10 26.53 -3.32
N VAL A 468 -11.81 25.96 -4.48
CA VAL A 468 -12.09 26.54 -5.80
C VAL A 468 -13.20 25.73 -6.46
N THR A 469 -14.21 26.39 -6.98
CA THR A 469 -15.30 25.70 -7.70
C THR A 469 -15.15 25.94 -9.18
N VAL A 470 -15.13 24.87 -9.97
CA VAL A 470 -15.05 24.89 -11.42
C VAL A 470 -16.39 24.52 -12.02
N HIS A 471 -16.79 25.28 -13.03
CA HIS A 471 -17.99 25.08 -13.82
C HIS A 471 -17.58 24.85 -15.27
N ALA A 472 -18.11 23.79 -15.88
CA ALA A 472 -18.00 23.55 -17.31
C ALA A 472 -19.39 23.67 -17.95
N THR A 473 -19.44 24.21 -19.17
CA THR A 473 -20.65 24.28 -19.98
C THR A 473 -20.37 23.92 -21.43
N ALA A 474 -21.27 23.18 -22.08
CA ALA A 474 -21.22 22.86 -23.50
C ALA A 474 -22.64 22.87 -24.06
N GLY A 475 -23.01 23.93 -24.77
CA GLY A 475 -24.41 24.16 -25.16
C GLY A 475 -25.29 24.33 -23.91
N ALA A 476 -26.26 23.43 -23.72
CA ALA A 476 -27.13 23.40 -22.54
C ALA A 476 -26.60 22.51 -21.40
N ALA A 477 -25.61 21.65 -21.66
CA ALA A 477 -25.04 20.76 -20.66
C ALA A 477 -24.14 21.54 -19.68
N GLN A 478 -24.19 21.15 -18.41
CA GLN A 478 -23.44 21.80 -17.33
C GLN A 478 -22.83 20.76 -16.40
N GLY A 479 -21.69 21.10 -15.80
CA GLY A 479 -21.02 20.31 -14.76
C GLY A 479 -20.37 21.24 -13.75
N VAL A 480 -20.29 20.78 -12.49
CA VAL A 480 -19.65 21.53 -11.41
C VAL A 480 -18.76 20.60 -10.60
N ARG A 481 -17.52 21.02 -10.32
CA ARG A 481 -16.57 20.31 -9.46
C ARG A 481 -15.93 21.27 -8.48
N SER A 482 -15.80 20.85 -7.23
CA SER A 482 -15.05 21.57 -6.22
C SER A 482 -13.66 20.99 -6.07
N ILE A 483 -12.64 21.84 -5.97
CA ILE A 483 -11.24 21.49 -5.72
C ILE A 483 -10.82 22.12 -4.39
N ASP A 484 -10.39 21.32 -3.43
CA ASP A 484 -9.86 21.77 -2.15
C ASP A 484 -8.41 22.26 -2.31
N VAL A 485 -8.12 23.42 -1.72
CA VAL A 485 -6.82 24.08 -1.79
C VAL A 485 -6.05 23.82 -0.51
N LEU A 486 -4.93 23.11 -0.64
CA LEU A 486 -4.06 22.72 0.46
C LEU A 486 -3.25 23.89 1.02
N GLY A 487 -2.42 23.63 2.03
CA GLY A 487 -1.34 24.54 2.42
C GLY A 487 -0.29 24.70 1.31
N PRO A 488 0.65 25.66 1.43
CA PRO A 488 1.75 25.78 0.48
C PRO A 488 2.57 24.49 0.35
N LEU A 489 3.05 24.20 -0.86
CA LEU A 489 3.89 23.03 -1.13
C LEU A 489 5.12 23.03 -0.21
N ASN A 490 5.29 21.94 0.50
CA ASN A 490 6.30 21.76 1.52
C ASN A 490 7.36 20.74 1.11
N SER A 491 6.98 19.63 0.48
CA SER A 491 7.87 18.59 -0.05
C SER A 491 7.32 17.98 -1.34
N LEU A 492 8.20 17.34 -2.09
CA LEU A 492 7.90 16.52 -3.26
C LEU A 492 8.31 15.07 -2.98
N GLU A 493 7.50 14.14 -3.42
CA GLU A 493 7.70 12.70 -3.33
C GLU A 493 7.47 12.07 -4.71
N LEU A 494 8.26 11.05 -5.03
CA LEU A 494 8.15 10.31 -6.29
C LEU A 494 7.58 8.92 -6.00
N SER A 495 6.84 8.35 -6.96
CA SER A 495 6.39 6.95 -6.86
C SER A 495 7.53 5.94 -6.86
N THR A 496 8.73 6.37 -7.25
CA THR A 496 9.97 5.60 -7.11
C THR A 496 11.16 6.51 -6.84
N ASN A 497 12.09 6.05 -6.01
CA ASN A 497 13.34 6.76 -5.71
C ASN A 497 14.43 6.48 -6.75
N ARG A 498 14.22 5.50 -7.65
CA ARG A 498 15.14 5.16 -8.74
C ARG A 498 14.38 4.52 -9.89
N LEU A 499 14.79 4.83 -11.11
CA LEU A 499 14.24 4.21 -12.31
C LEU A 499 15.34 3.53 -13.12
N SER A 500 15.14 2.26 -13.46
CA SER A 500 16.08 1.52 -14.29
C SER A 500 15.33 0.81 -15.41
N ILE A 501 15.67 1.13 -16.64
CA ILE A 501 14.97 0.66 -17.83
C ILE A 501 15.93 -0.20 -18.67
N SER A 502 15.56 -1.45 -18.91
CA SER A 502 16.46 -2.43 -19.54
C SER A 502 16.88 -2.06 -20.96
N ASP A 503 15.98 -1.47 -21.73
CA ASP A 503 16.14 -1.25 -23.17
C ASP A 503 15.67 0.15 -23.58
N ALA A 504 16.33 0.74 -24.58
CA ALA A 504 15.91 2.03 -25.15
C ALA A 504 14.75 1.85 -26.12
N GLY A 505 13.85 2.84 -26.17
CA GLY A 505 12.71 2.86 -27.08
C GLY A 505 11.39 3.18 -26.37
N PRO A 506 10.44 3.81 -27.07
CA PRO A 506 9.20 4.29 -26.47
C PRO A 506 8.30 3.21 -25.87
N GLN A 507 8.42 1.96 -26.34
CA GLN A 507 7.71 0.81 -25.78
C GLN A 507 8.15 0.42 -24.36
N HIS A 508 9.26 0.98 -23.87
CA HIS A 508 9.78 0.76 -22.52
C HIS A 508 9.61 2.00 -21.62
N ALA A 509 8.73 2.93 -21.99
CA ALA A 509 8.43 4.09 -21.18
C ALA A 509 7.79 3.68 -19.84
N VAL A 510 8.13 4.39 -18.78
CA VAL A 510 7.66 4.11 -17.40
C VAL A 510 6.99 5.36 -16.84
N GLU A 511 5.85 5.17 -16.20
CA GLU A 511 5.16 6.25 -15.49
C GLU A 511 5.74 6.47 -14.10
N VAL A 512 5.94 7.73 -13.76
CA VAL A 512 6.40 8.18 -12.44
C VAL A 512 5.44 9.26 -11.94
N ALA A 513 4.77 8.99 -10.82
CA ALA A 513 3.92 9.99 -10.18
C ALA A 513 4.77 10.95 -9.36
N VAL A 514 4.36 12.22 -9.34
CA VAL A 514 4.96 13.26 -8.49
C VAL A 514 3.89 13.74 -7.52
N THR A 515 4.09 13.50 -6.24
CA THR A 515 3.16 13.88 -5.18
C THR A 515 3.75 15.02 -4.37
N GLY A 516 3.01 16.12 -4.27
CA GLY A 516 3.35 17.19 -3.35
C GLY A 516 2.70 16.93 -1.99
N ARG A 517 3.34 17.43 -0.92
CA ARG A 517 2.71 17.53 0.40
C ARG A 517 2.82 18.94 0.96
N ASP A 518 1.83 19.37 1.72
CA ASP A 518 1.92 20.59 2.53
C ASP A 518 2.59 20.33 3.90
N ALA A 519 2.69 21.37 4.73
CA ALA A 519 3.34 21.28 6.04
C ALA A 519 2.56 20.44 7.07
N GLN A 520 1.32 20.05 6.77
CA GLN A 520 0.49 19.17 7.60
C GLN A 520 0.39 17.75 7.01
N GLY A 521 1.06 17.50 5.87
CA GLY A 521 1.11 16.19 5.24
C GLY A 521 -0.03 15.90 4.28
N PHE A 522 -0.92 16.86 4.02
CA PHE A 522 -1.97 16.71 3.00
C PHE A 522 -1.33 16.61 1.62
N ALA A 523 -1.72 15.61 0.86
CA ALA A 523 -1.14 15.32 -0.45
C ALA A 523 -2.02 15.76 -1.62
N ALA A 524 -1.37 16.09 -2.73
CA ALA A 524 -2.00 16.18 -4.04
C ALA A 524 -0.95 15.96 -5.15
N PRO A 525 -1.32 15.52 -6.37
CA PRO A 525 -0.36 15.36 -7.46
C PRO A 525 0.33 16.68 -7.85
N VAL A 526 1.46 16.66 -8.53
CA VAL A 526 2.11 17.86 -9.10
C VAL A 526 2.28 17.64 -10.59
N GLU A 527 1.67 18.52 -11.38
CA GLU A 527 1.59 18.34 -12.82
C GLU A 527 2.86 18.79 -13.53
N LEU A 528 3.13 18.25 -14.72
CA LEU A 528 4.31 18.61 -15.51
C LEU A 528 4.42 20.13 -15.78
N VAL A 529 3.29 20.84 -15.90
CA VAL A 529 3.28 22.30 -16.10
C VAL A 529 3.85 23.08 -14.91
N ASP A 530 3.84 22.48 -13.72
CA ASP A 530 4.36 23.06 -12.48
C ASP A 530 5.82 22.66 -12.18
N LEU A 531 6.41 21.81 -13.03
CA LEU A 531 7.73 21.22 -12.81
C LEU A 531 8.79 21.84 -13.72
N ASP A 532 9.83 22.38 -13.10
CA ASP A 532 11.11 22.67 -13.74
C ASP A 532 11.96 21.39 -13.72
N LEU A 533 12.36 20.91 -14.91
CA LEU A 533 13.11 19.67 -15.08
C LEU A 533 14.54 19.92 -15.59
N SER A 534 15.50 19.19 -15.04
CA SER A 534 16.89 19.14 -15.54
C SER A 534 17.35 17.69 -15.65
N TYR A 535 17.70 17.25 -16.87
CA TYR A 535 18.15 15.89 -17.18
C TYR A 535 18.85 15.83 -18.56
N ASP A 536 19.48 14.70 -18.88
CA ASP A 536 20.03 14.43 -20.21
C ASP A 536 18.94 13.94 -21.19
N GLU A 537 18.49 14.85 -22.06
CA GLU A 537 17.49 14.57 -23.11
C GLU A 537 17.95 13.54 -24.18
N ALA A 538 19.24 13.22 -24.22
CA ALA A 538 19.75 12.15 -25.07
C ALA A 538 19.50 10.76 -24.47
N VAL A 539 19.40 10.66 -23.14
CA VAL A 539 19.18 9.39 -22.42
C VAL A 539 17.69 9.11 -22.26
N VAL A 540 16.89 10.10 -21.85
CA VAL A 540 15.44 9.98 -21.68
C VAL A 540 14.69 11.18 -22.25
N GLY A 541 13.39 11.04 -22.50
CA GLY A 541 12.46 12.16 -22.71
C GLY A 541 11.33 12.07 -21.70
N ILE A 542 10.85 13.22 -21.23
CA ILE A 542 9.77 13.28 -20.22
C ILE A 542 8.58 14.04 -20.79
N THR A 543 7.39 13.44 -20.71
CA THR A 543 6.11 14.05 -21.10
C THR A 543 5.05 13.83 -20.02
N ALA A 544 3.94 14.56 -20.06
CA ALA A 544 2.83 14.33 -19.12
C ALA A 544 2.14 12.99 -19.42
N SER A 545 1.72 12.26 -18.39
CA SER A 545 0.78 11.14 -18.48
C SER A 545 -0.18 11.17 -17.30
N GLY A 546 -1.46 11.43 -17.55
CA GLY A 546 -2.44 11.66 -16.50
C GLY A 546 -1.97 12.74 -15.51
N THR A 547 -1.89 12.37 -14.23
CA THR A 547 -1.37 13.22 -13.13
C THR A 547 0.13 13.06 -12.88
N GLY A 548 0.81 12.18 -13.64
CA GLY A 548 2.24 11.87 -13.50
C GLY A 548 3.07 12.19 -14.76
N LEU A 549 4.25 11.60 -14.81
CA LEU A 549 5.26 11.77 -15.84
C LEU A 549 5.48 10.46 -16.59
N LEU A 550 5.55 10.50 -17.92
CA LEU A 550 6.00 9.39 -18.74
C LEU A 550 7.48 9.56 -19.07
N VAL A 551 8.33 8.73 -18.48
CA VAL A 551 9.78 8.70 -18.73
C VAL A 551 10.08 7.73 -19.87
N THR A 552 10.40 8.28 -21.03
CA THR A 552 10.65 7.54 -22.28
C THR A 552 12.15 7.33 -22.49
N PRO A 553 12.67 6.10 -22.50
CA PRO A 553 14.09 5.86 -22.72
C PRO A 553 14.48 6.08 -24.20
N ARG A 554 15.53 6.85 -24.46
CA ARG A 554 15.99 7.23 -25.81
C ARG A 554 17.28 6.56 -26.21
N ALA A 555 18.24 6.43 -25.30
CA ALA A 555 19.52 5.78 -25.53
C ALA A 555 20.06 5.16 -24.25
N ALA A 556 20.93 4.15 -24.38
CA ALA A 556 21.63 3.58 -23.25
C ALA A 556 22.53 4.64 -22.57
N GLY A 557 22.48 4.73 -21.25
CA GLY A 557 23.17 5.74 -20.45
C GLY A 557 22.57 5.89 -19.06
N GLY A 558 23.05 6.89 -18.32
CA GLY A 558 22.50 7.26 -17.01
C GLY A 558 22.30 8.76 -16.92
N THR A 559 21.23 9.20 -16.26
CA THR A 559 20.96 10.61 -15.96
C THR A 559 20.27 10.72 -14.61
N VAL A 560 20.50 11.81 -13.89
CA VAL A 560 19.66 12.17 -12.75
C VAL A 560 18.63 13.18 -13.24
N VAL A 561 17.35 12.86 -13.11
CA VAL A 561 16.27 13.81 -13.37
C VAL A 561 16.08 14.62 -12.09
N GLU A 562 16.45 15.89 -12.12
CA GLU A 562 16.13 16.84 -11.07
C GLU A 562 14.78 17.50 -11.40
N LEU A 563 13.82 17.36 -10.48
CA LEU A 563 12.46 17.90 -10.60
C LEU A 563 12.28 18.96 -9.53
N SER A 564 11.79 20.14 -9.89
CA SER A 564 11.46 21.17 -8.90
C SER A 564 10.14 21.87 -9.15
N ALA A 565 9.40 22.16 -8.07
CA ALA A 565 8.16 22.92 -8.07
C ALA A 565 8.12 23.83 -6.84
N ALA A 566 7.72 25.09 -7.03
CA ALA A 566 7.64 26.11 -5.97
C ALA A 566 8.88 26.16 -5.03
N GLY A 567 10.08 25.95 -5.58
CA GLY A 567 11.35 25.96 -4.85
C GLY A 567 11.65 24.70 -4.03
N ARG A 568 10.89 23.61 -4.22
CA ARG A 568 11.16 22.27 -3.67
C ARG A 568 11.72 21.39 -4.77
N THR A 569 12.74 20.59 -4.45
CA THR A 569 13.44 19.75 -5.41
C THR A 569 13.43 18.30 -4.97
N VAL A 570 13.32 17.37 -5.92
CA VAL A 570 13.53 15.93 -5.73
C VAL A 570 14.34 15.40 -6.91
N ARG A 571 15.11 14.33 -6.70
CA ARG A 571 16.00 13.76 -7.72
C ARG A 571 15.65 12.29 -7.97
N LEU A 572 15.52 11.94 -9.24
CA LEU A 572 15.31 10.57 -9.71
C LEU A 572 16.52 10.11 -10.53
N PRO A 573 17.38 9.25 -9.98
CA PRO A 573 18.40 8.57 -10.78
C PRO A 573 17.74 7.63 -11.79
N VAL A 574 18.05 7.81 -13.08
CA VAL A 574 17.54 7.02 -14.19
C VAL A 574 18.68 6.34 -14.93
N THR A 575 18.57 5.03 -15.16
CA THR A 575 19.50 4.28 -16.03
C THR A 575 18.74 3.61 -17.17
N VAL A 576 19.33 3.62 -18.36
CA VAL A 576 18.79 2.98 -19.56
C VAL A 576 19.86 2.05 -20.13
N GLY A 577 19.48 0.81 -20.45
CA GLY A 577 20.41 -0.19 -20.99
C GLY A 577 21.17 -0.95 -19.90
N VAL A 578 21.53 -2.19 -20.23
CA VAL A 578 22.22 -3.13 -19.34
C VAL A 578 23.42 -3.78 -20.02
N GLN A 579 24.43 -4.16 -19.22
CA GLN A 579 25.52 -5.05 -19.60
C GLN A 579 25.25 -6.44 -19.01
N THR A 580 25.16 -7.45 -19.87
CA THR A 580 25.10 -8.84 -19.43
C THR A 580 26.46 -9.32 -18.95
N VAL A 581 26.51 -9.82 -17.72
CA VAL A 581 27.68 -10.48 -17.14
C VAL A 581 27.35 -11.95 -16.85
N GLN A 582 28.28 -12.85 -17.18
CA GLN A 582 28.23 -14.23 -16.72
C GLN A 582 28.62 -14.23 -15.24
N VAL A 583 27.71 -14.70 -14.39
CA VAL A 583 27.88 -14.70 -12.93
C VAL A 583 28.40 -16.04 -12.45
N TYR A 584 27.86 -17.13 -13.00
CA TYR A 584 28.15 -18.47 -12.53
C TYR A 584 27.99 -19.49 -13.64
N ASP A 585 28.88 -20.48 -13.68
CA ASP A 585 28.82 -21.62 -14.59
C ASP A 585 28.61 -22.90 -13.78
N PHE A 586 27.55 -23.63 -14.08
CA PHE A 586 27.19 -24.86 -13.37
C PHE A 586 28.04 -26.06 -13.83
N GLN A 587 28.78 -25.95 -14.93
CA GLN A 587 29.72 -26.97 -15.42
C GLN A 587 30.97 -27.09 -14.54
N ASP A 588 31.41 -25.99 -13.94
CA ASP A 588 32.71 -25.91 -13.25
C ASP A 588 32.66 -26.35 -11.76
N GLU A 589 31.48 -26.36 -11.12
CA GLU A 589 31.39 -26.43 -9.65
C GLU A 589 30.60 -27.60 -9.03
N TYR A 590 29.77 -28.34 -9.78
CA TYR A 590 28.92 -29.36 -9.17
C TYR A 590 29.71 -30.61 -8.69
N ALA A 591 30.51 -31.22 -9.58
CA ALA A 591 31.30 -32.41 -9.26
C ALA A 591 32.42 -32.16 -8.23
N ALA A 592 32.81 -30.90 -8.02
CA ALA A 592 33.94 -30.53 -7.16
C ALA A 592 33.55 -30.06 -5.74
N THR A 593 32.34 -29.54 -5.52
CA THR A 593 32.01 -28.80 -4.27
C THR A 593 30.77 -29.28 -3.49
N GLY A 594 29.83 -29.99 -4.13
CA GLY A 594 28.57 -30.40 -3.49
C GLY A 594 27.71 -29.21 -3.00
N ARG A 595 27.82 -28.05 -3.67
CA ARG A 595 27.13 -26.78 -3.31
C ARG A 595 25.59 -26.91 -3.32
N TRP A 596 25.05 -27.64 -4.30
CA TRP A 596 23.62 -27.70 -4.62
C TRP A 596 22.95 -28.98 -4.13
N THR A 597 21.75 -28.85 -3.56
CA THR A 597 20.87 -29.94 -3.13
C THR A 597 19.49 -29.78 -3.76
N ARG A 598 18.67 -30.83 -3.70
CA ARG A 598 17.32 -30.84 -4.26
C ARG A 598 16.34 -30.04 -3.40
N ASN A 599 15.48 -29.23 -4.03
CA ASN A 599 14.29 -28.67 -3.40
C ASN A 599 13.05 -28.97 -4.26
N GLY A 600 11.87 -29.01 -3.66
CA GLY A 600 10.63 -29.37 -4.36
C GLY A 600 9.64 -30.15 -3.51
N THR A 601 8.67 -30.81 -4.15
CA THR A 601 7.61 -31.56 -3.48
C THR A 601 8.15 -32.73 -2.66
N ALA A 602 7.85 -32.75 -1.35
CA ALA A 602 8.30 -33.80 -0.45
C ALA A 602 7.78 -35.19 -0.88
N GLY A 603 8.64 -36.21 -0.77
CA GLY A 603 8.29 -37.60 -1.10
C GLY A 603 8.34 -37.96 -2.59
N VAL A 604 8.63 -37.01 -3.49
CA VAL A 604 8.87 -37.28 -4.91
C VAL A 604 10.36 -37.59 -5.16
N ARG A 605 10.64 -38.46 -6.13
CA ARG A 605 12.01 -38.74 -6.58
C ARG A 605 12.56 -37.52 -7.32
N LEU A 606 13.63 -36.92 -6.77
CA LEU A 606 14.43 -35.86 -7.39
C LEU A 606 15.91 -36.23 -7.25
N ASP A 607 16.59 -36.39 -8.37
CA ASP A 607 18.00 -36.76 -8.46
C ASP A 607 18.78 -35.65 -9.16
N ILE A 608 19.91 -35.25 -8.57
CA ILE A 608 20.85 -34.32 -9.17
C ILE A 608 22.02 -35.15 -9.70
N LEU A 609 22.34 -34.98 -10.98
CA LEU A 609 23.33 -35.75 -11.73
C LEU A 609 24.30 -34.82 -12.44
N ASP A 610 25.56 -35.27 -12.58
CA ASP A 610 26.56 -34.60 -13.42
C ASP A 610 26.13 -34.68 -14.90
N ASP A 611 26.20 -33.56 -15.61
CA ASP A 611 25.93 -33.44 -17.04
C ASP A 611 27.05 -32.60 -17.70
N PRO A 612 27.56 -32.98 -18.89
CA PRO A 612 28.53 -32.15 -19.61
C PRO A 612 28.09 -30.71 -19.84
N ASP A 613 26.77 -30.47 -19.91
CA ASP A 613 26.19 -29.15 -20.13
C ASP A 613 25.91 -28.38 -18.82
N GLY A 614 26.05 -28.99 -17.65
CA GLY A 614 25.85 -28.37 -16.32
C GLY A 614 25.32 -29.35 -15.27
N ILE A 615 24.33 -28.93 -14.47
CA ILE A 615 23.65 -29.82 -13.52
C ILE A 615 22.36 -30.36 -14.12
N ARG A 616 22.20 -31.69 -14.15
CA ARG A 616 20.93 -32.33 -14.54
C ARG A 616 20.10 -32.66 -13.29
N LEU A 617 18.90 -32.11 -13.21
CA LEU A 617 17.88 -32.48 -12.22
C LEU A 617 16.84 -33.39 -12.90
N GLU A 618 16.78 -34.66 -12.54
CA GLU A 618 15.73 -35.59 -12.96
C GLU A 618 14.65 -35.70 -11.88
N PHE A 619 13.38 -35.66 -12.28
CA PHE A 619 12.25 -35.65 -11.35
C PHE A 619 11.05 -36.48 -11.83
N GLY A 620 10.30 -37.05 -10.87
CA GLY A 620 8.98 -37.62 -11.10
C GLY A 620 7.88 -36.55 -11.30
N ALA A 621 6.64 -36.99 -11.55
CA ALA A 621 5.46 -36.13 -11.55
C ALA A 621 5.35 -35.34 -10.23
N ALA A 622 5.55 -34.02 -10.29
CA ALA A 622 5.61 -33.14 -9.12
C ALA A 622 5.11 -31.73 -9.42
N ARG A 623 4.51 -31.10 -8.42
CA ARG A 623 4.15 -29.68 -8.45
C ARG A 623 5.40 -28.80 -8.49
N ASN A 624 6.35 -29.00 -7.56
CA ASN A 624 7.56 -28.17 -7.41
C ASN A 624 8.82 -29.01 -7.67
N LYS A 625 9.73 -28.53 -8.51
CA LYS A 625 11.03 -29.17 -8.79
C LYS A 625 12.15 -28.15 -8.96
N GLY A 626 13.28 -28.35 -8.29
CA GLY A 626 14.40 -27.40 -8.38
C GLY A 626 15.66 -27.76 -7.59
N ILE A 627 16.51 -26.76 -7.41
CA ILE A 627 17.76 -26.83 -6.65
C ILE A 627 17.85 -25.71 -5.61
N THR A 628 18.57 -25.96 -4.52
CA THR A 628 18.94 -24.97 -3.50
C THR A 628 20.37 -25.17 -3.02
N ALA A 629 21.07 -24.08 -2.68
CA ALA A 629 22.33 -24.15 -1.96
C ALA A 629 22.07 -24.36 -0.45
N ALA A 630 23.05 -24.90 0.28
CA ALA A 630 22.98 -25.03 1.73
C ALA A 630 22.91 -23.65 2.43
N SER A 631 22.39 -23.60 3.66
CA SER A 631 22.18 -22.38 4.47
C SER A 631 23.49 -21.80 5.03
N SER A 632 24.47 -21.54 4.16
CA SER A 632 25.70 -20.82 4.49
C SER A 632 25.95 -19.76 3.41
N PRO A 633 26.07 -18.47 3.78
CA PRO A 633 26.29 -17.38 2.82
C PRO A 633 27.51 -17.57 1.92
N SER A 634 28.55 -18.27 2.41
CA SER A 634 29.75 -18.60 1.64
C SER A 634 29.51 -19.56 0.45
N ARG A 635 28.35 -20.22 0.40
CA ARG A 635 27.95 -21.14 -0.68
C ARG A 635 26.99 -20.52 -1.69
N TRP A 636 26.53 -19.29 -1.47
CA TRP A 636 25.65 -18.61 -2.41
C TRP A 636 26.45 -17.94 -3.52
N VAL A 637 25.81 -17.68 -4.65
CA VAL A 637 26.46 -17.11 -5.83
C VAL A 637 26.26 -15.60 -5.81
N GLU A 638 27.31 -14.85 -5.49
CA GLU A 638 27.27 -13.39 -5.48
C GLU A 638 27.16 -12.83 -6.91
N ILE A 639 26.23 -11.89 -7.08
CA ILE A 639 25.94 -11.23 -8.35
C ILE A 639 26.54 -9.82 -8.31
N PRO A 640 27.44 -9.48 -9.24
CA PRO A 640 28.15 -8.20 -9.19
C PRO A 640 27.24 -7.03 -9.57
N GLY A 641 27.52 -5.87 -8.98
CA GLY A 641 26.82 -4.63 -9.28
C GLY A 641 25.35 -4.67 -8.84
N GLN A 642 24.48 -4.03 -9.62
CA GLN A 642 23.07 -3.80 -9.27
C GLN A 642 22.14 -4.32 -10.38
N PRO A 643 22.09 -5.64 -10.65
CA PRO A 643 21.39 -6.20 -11.80
C PRO A 643 19.89 -5.86 -11.82
N LEU A 644 19.37 -5.52 -13.00
CA LEU A 644 17.93 -5.33 -13.23
C LEU A 644 17.20 -6.66 -13.36
N ARG A 645 17.88 -7.67 -13.89
CA ARG A 645 17.37 -9.02 -14.00
C ARG A 645 18.50 -10.04 -13.94
N VAL A 646 18.16 -11.21 -13.43
CA VAL A 646 19.00 -12.40 -13.41
C VAL A 646 18.39 -13.42 -14.36
N ARG A 647 19.22 -14.07 -15.17
CA ARG A 647 18.80 -15.01 -16.20
C ARG A 647 19.47 -16.35 -15.92
N LEU A 648 18.65 -17.37 -15.65
CA LEU A 648 19.11 -18.74 -15.48
C LEU A 648 18.99 -19.47 -16.81
N LYS A 649 20.12 -19.93 -17.34
CA LYS A 649 20.21 -20.68 -18.59
C LYS A 649 19.95 -22.16 -18.33
N LEU A 650 18.90 -22.72 -18.91
CA LEU A 650 18.57 -24.15 -18.75
C LEU A 650 17.93 -24.78 -19.99
N LYS A 651 17.87 -26.12 -20.01
CA LYS A 651 17.05 -26.97 -20.90
C LYS A 651 15.96 -27.64 -20.07
N SER A 652 14.79 -27.91 -20.66
CA SER A 652 13.65 -28.46 -19.93
C SER A 652 12.90 -29.49 -20.76
N ASP A 653 12.60 -30.66 -20.22
CA ASP A 653 11.71 -31.63 -20.89
C ASP A 653 10.21 -31.30 -20.71
N VAL A 654 9.89 -30.36 -19.81
CA VAL A 654 8.51 -30.05 -19.40
C VAL A 654 8.20 -28.57 -19.56
N PHE A 655 6.91 -28.27 -19.74
CA PHE A 655 6.41 -26.90 -19.78
C PHE A 655 6.26 -26.36 -18.36
N VAL A 656 6.66 -25.11 -18.14
CA VAL A 656 6.40 -24.36 -16.90
C VAL A 656 5.75 -23.04 -17.30
N PRO A 657 4.53 -22.71 -16.81
CA PRO A 657 3.89 -21.45 -17.12
C PRO A 657 4.72 -20.23 -16.70
N SER A 658 4.55 -19.11 -17.40
CA SER A 658 5.14 -17.84 -16.97
C SER A 658 4.57 -17.42 -15.62
N GLY A 659 5.42 -16.84 -14.76
CA GLY A 659 5.08 -16.53 -13.37
C GLY A 659 5.20 -17.73 -12.41
N LEU A 660 5.54 -18.93 -12.91
CA LEU A 660 5.67 -20.15 -12.09
C LEU A 660 7.09 -20.77 -12.11
N THR A 661 8.08 -20.07 -12.64
CA THR A 661 9.48 -20.30 -12.22
C THR A 661 9.80 -19.40 -11.03
N TYR A 662 10.55 -19.88 -10.05
CA TYR A 662 10.93 -19.15 -8.84
C TYR A 662 12.44 -19.20 -8.66
N ALA A 663 13.04 -18.08 -8.27
CA ALA A 663 14.43 -17.99 -7.84
C ALA A 663 14.53 -17.33 -6.46
N GLY A 664 15.40 -17.85 -5.61
CA GLY A 664 15.73 -17.26 -4.32
C GLY A 664 17.07 -16.52 -4.37
N PHE A 665 17.08 -15.35 -3.75
CA PHE A 665 18.24 -14.50 -3.55
C PHE A 665 18.35 -14.07 -2.08
N TRP A 666 19.52 -13.58 -1.72
CA TRP A 666 19.79 -12.86 -0.47
C TRP A 666 20.52 -11.57 -0.80
N ASP A 667 20.11 -10.45 -0.23
CA ASP A 667 20.76 -9.16 -0.45
C ASP A 667 21.94 -8.91 0.50
N ALA A 668 22.57 -7.74 0.40
CA ALA A 668 23.74 -7.38 1.20
C ALA A 668 23.42 -7.17 2.70
N GLU A 669 22.15 -6.93 3.03
CA GLU A 669 21.66 -6.80 4.42
C GLU A 669 21.27 -8.15 5.02
N GLY A 670 21.34 -9.23 4.23
CA GLY A 670 20.96 -10.56 4.68
C GLY A 670 19.44 -10.78 4.67
N THR A 671 18.68 -10.04 3.87
CA THR A 671 17.25 -10.29 3.62
C THR A 671 17.06 -11.27 2.47
N SER A 672 16.14 -12.23 2.61
CA SER A 672 15.82 -13.17 1.53
C SER A 672 14.80 -12.57 0.55
N ILE A 673 15.11 -12.65 -0.74
CA ILE A 673 14.28 -12.14 -1.84
C ILE A 673 13.85 -13.31 -2.71
N GLY A 674 12.55 -13.58 -2.78
CA GLY A 674 11.95 -14.55 -3.69
C GLY A 674 11.41 -13.87 -4.94
N VAL A 675 11.81 -14.31 -6.13
CA VAL A 675 11.40 -13.70 -7.40
C VAL A 675 10.78 -14.75 -8.33
N TYR A 676 9.58 -14.49 -8.81
CA TYR A 676 8.96 -15.27 -9.89
C TYR A 676 9.41 -14.76 -11.26
N GLY A 677 9.61 -15.69 -12.19
CA GLY A 677 10.22 -15.41 -13.50
C GLY A 677 9.41 -15.91 -14.70
N THR A 678 10.01 -15.78 -15.87
CA THR A 678 9.43 -16.24 -17.14
C THR A 678 9.30 -17.75 -17.24
N GLY A 679 8.29 -18.22 -17.97
CA GLY A 679 8.02 -19.65 -18.15
C GLY A 679 9.09 -20.40 -18.94
N LEU A 680 8.96 -21.72 -19.00
CA LEU A 680 9.84 -22.63 -19.72
C LEU A 680 9.05 -23.45 -20.72
N GLN A 681 9.63 -23.69 -21.89
CA GLN A 681 9.09 -24.57 -22.92
C GLN A 681 9.84 -25.91 -22.93
N PRO A 682 9.18 -27.04 -23.24
CA PRO A 682 9.87 -28.29 -23.52
C PRO A 682 10.86 -28.12 -24.69
N SER A 683 12.16 -28.21 -24.41
CA SER A 683 13.23 -28.06 -25.40
C SER A 683 14.56 -28.58 -24.87
N ASP A 684 15.30 -29.27 -25.73
CA ASP A 684 16.71 -29.64 -25.54
C ASP A 684 17.69 -28.51 -25.94
N GLU A 685 17.17 -27.40 -26.47
CA GLU A 685 17.94 -26.19 -26.74
C GLU A 685 17.98 -25.26 -25.52
N TRP A 686 19.04 -24.47 -25.39
CA TRP A 686 19.17 -23.50 -24.31
C TRP A 686 18.09 -22.42 -24.36
N GLN A 687 17.45 -22.19 -23.21
CA GLN A 687 16.52 -21.09 -22.97
C GLN A 687 16.86 -20.42 -21.63
N TYR A 688 16.18 -19.30 -21.32
CA TYR A 688 16.38 -18.57 -20.08
C TYR A 688 15.07 -18.47 -19.28
N ALA A 689 15.12 -18.85 -18.01
CA ALA A 689 14.21 -18.31 -17.02
C ALA A 689 14.75 -16.95 -16.56
N THR A 690 13.97 -15.89 -16.72
CA THR A 690 14.37 -14.51 -16.42
C THR A 690 13.64 -14.01 -15.18
N PHE A 691 14.39 -13.44 -14.22
CA PHE A 691 13.91 -12.96 -12.93
C PHE A 691 14.24 -11.47 -12.80
N THR A 692 13.22 -10.61 -12.75
CA THR A 692 13.40 -9.16 -12.57
C THR A 692 13.67 -8.87 -11.09
N ILE A 693 14.77 -8.18 -10.80
CA ILE A 693 15.16 -7.88 -9.41
C ILE A 693 14.37 -6.66 -8.92
N PRO A 694 13.73 -6.72 -7.74
CA PRO A 694 13.03 -5.58 -7.16
C PRO A 694 13.96 -4.37 -7.00
N SER A 695 13.45 -3.16 -7.22
CA SER A 695 14.22 -1.92 -7.03
C SER A 695 14.63 -1.67 -5.58
N THR A 696 14.00 -2.36 -4.63
CA THR A 696 14.30 -2.33 -3.20
C THR A 696 15.43 -3.27 -2.77
N ALA A 697 15.96 -4.11 -3.68
CA ALA A 697 17.04 -5.04 -3.33
C ALA A 697 18.35 -4.31 -3.02
N VAL A 698 19.03 -4.68 -1.93
CA VAL A 698 20.32 -4.10 -1.54
C VAL A 698 21.48 -4.92 -2.14
N PHE A 699 22.42 -4.26 -2.80
CA PHE A 699 23.46 -4.96 -3.56
C PHE A 699 24.80 -5.04 -2.80
N PRO A 700 25.61 -6.10 -3.00
CA PRO A 700 25.40 -7.20 -3.95
C PRO A 700 24.36 -8.22 -3.48
N ILE A 701 23.55 -8.74 -4.41
CA ILE A 701 22.65 -9.87 -4.14
C ILE A 701 23.37 -11.21 -4.39
N ARG A 702 22.88 -12.28 -3.77
CA ARG A 702 23.43 -13.63 -3.84
C ARG A 702 22.35 -14.63 -4.21
N PHE A 703 22.49 -15.31 -5.35
CA PHE A 703 21.57 -16.36 -5.78
C PHE A 703 21.76 -17.64 -4.96
N ASN A 704 20.67 -18.21 -4.46
CA ASN A 704 20.70 -19.41 -3.61
C ASN A 704 19.80 -20.56 -4.07
N SER A 705 18.78 -20.34 -4.91
CA SER A 705 17.86 -21.41 -5.29
C SER A 705 17.07 -21.12 -6.57
N PHE A 706 16.60 -22.19 -7.22
CA PHE A 706 15.68 -22.14 -8.36
C PHE A 706 14.63 -23.26 -8.26
N GLN A 707 13.40 -22.99 -8.71
CA GLN A 707 12.29 -23.95 -8.81
C GLN A 707 11.42 -23.71 -10.05
N GLY A 708 10.91 -24.77 -10.67
CA GLY A 708 9.83 -24.73 -11.66
C GLY A 708 8.54 -25.34 -11.11
N ILE A 709 7.43 -24.61 -11.19
CA ILE A 709 6.15 -24.95 -10.54
C ILE A 709 5.06 -25.22 -11.59
N ASN A 710 4.35 -26.34 -11.46
CA ASN A 710 3.16 -26.65 -12.25
C ASN A 710 1.98 -26.93 -11.33
N THR A 711 1.02 -26.02 -11.27
CA THR A 711 -0.18 -26.14 -10.43
C THR A 711 -1.24 -27.05 -11.04
N ALA A 712 -1.33 -27.09 -12.37
CA ALA A 712 -2.24 -27.97 -13.11
C ALA A 712 -1.77 -29.44 -13.04
N VAL A 713 -2.62 -30.34 -12.57
CA VAL A 713 -2.27 -31.74 -12.28
C VAL A 713 -1.87 -32.50 -13.55
N ASP A 714 -2.49 -32.22 -14.68
CA ASP A 714 -2.18 -32.78 -16.01
C ASP A 714 -0.81 -32.33 -16.54
N GLN A 715 -0.29 -31.20 -16.05
CA GLN A 715 1.02 -30.67 -16.40
C GLN A 715 2.14 -31.07 -15.42
N GLN A 716 1.82 -31.80 -14.34
CA GLN A 716 2.81 -32.33 -13.39
C GLN A 716 3.44 -33.62 -13.95
N LEU A 717 4.25 -33.48 -15.00
CA LEU A 717 4.88 -34.60 -15.70
C LEU A 717 6.27 -34.91 -15.13
N PRO A 718 6.73 -36.18 -15.17
CA PRO A 718 8.13 -36.51 -14.96
C PRO A 718 8.99 -35.91 -16.09
N GLY A 719 10.23 -35.55 -15.79
CA GLY A 719 11.13 -34.95 -16.76
C GLY A 719 12.47 -34.56 -16.16
N ARG A 720 13.22 -33.74 -16.90
CA ARG A 720 14.51 -33.20 -16.46
C ARG A 720 14.63 -31.70 -16.69
N PHE A 721 15.47 -31.07 -15.87
CA PHE A 721 16.09 -29.78 -16.16
C PHE A 721 17.60 -29.97 -16.30
N VAL A 722 18.23 -29.31 -17.28
CA VAL A 722 19.70 -29.18 -17.34
C VAL A 722 20.05 -27.72 -17.14
N ILE A 723 20.64 -27.37 -16.01
CA ILE A 723 20.95 -25.99 -15.61
C ILE A 723 22.41 -25.71 -15.93
N GLY A 724 22.65 -24.77 -16.84
CA GLY A 724 23.98 -24.51 -17.40
C GLY A 724 24.68 -23.29 -16.83
N GLY A 725 23.99 -22.16 -16.67
CA GLY A 725 24.65 -20.91 -16.28
C GLY A 725 23.71 -19.87 -15.66
N LEU A 726 24.29 -18.97 -14.87
CA LEU A 726 23.62 -17.79 -14.32
C LEU A 726 24.24 -16.54 -14.94
N GLU A 727 23.40 -15.70 -15.55
CA GLU A 727 23.75 -14.40 -16.10
C GLU A 727 23.01 -13.30 -15.34
N ALA A 728 23.56 -12.09 -15.33
CA ALA A 728 22.91 -10.93 -14.76
C ALA A 728 23.07 -9.72 -15.68
N ASP A 729 22.01 -8.93 -15.80
CA ASP A 729 22.01 -7.74 -16.63
C ASP A 729 22.16 -6.50 -15.74
N VAL A 730 23.36 -5.95 -15.71
CA VAL A 730 23.79 -4.87 -14.80
C VAL A 730 23.71 -3.53 -15.53
N PRO A 731 22.98 -2.52 -15.00
CA PRO A 731 22.88 -1.21 -15.63
C PRO A 731 24.23 -0.48 -15.61
N SER A 732 24.36 0.56 -16.44
CA SER A 732 25.50 1.48 -16.38
C SER A 732 25.57 2.15 -15.02
N GLN A 733 26.78 2.30 -14.45
CA GLN A 733 26.97 2.98 -13.17
C GLN A 733 26.53 4.45 -13.25
N ILE A 734 25.77 4.90 -12.25
CA ILE A 734 25.40 6.30 -12.03
C ILE A 734 25.76 6.65 -10.59
N ASP A 735 26.37 7.81 -10.38
CA ASP A 735 26.59 8.33 -9.03
C ASP A 735 25.22 8.68 -8.44
N LEU A 736 24.81 7.94 -7.41
CA LEU A 736 23.58 8.25 -6.69
C LEU A 736 23.80 9.54 -5.89
N PRO A 737 22.83 10.47 -5.86
CA PRO A 737 22.92 11.61 -4.99
C PRO A 737 23.04 11.12 -3.53
N PRO A 738 23.83 11.81 -2.68
CA PRO A 738 23.87 11.51 -1.26
C PRO A 738 22.45 11.59 -0.68
N GLN A 739 22.15 10.71 0.28
CA GLN A 739 20.87 10.74 0.97
C GLN A 739 20.70 12.10 1.67
N GLU A 740 19.56 12.76 1.46
CA GLU A 740 19.32 14.05 2.09
C GLU A 740 19.27 13.93 3.62
N PRO A 741 19.80 14.92 4.36
CA PRO A 741 19.66 14.98 5.81
C PRO A 741 18.19 14.92 6.25
N LEU A 742 17.95 14.41 7.45
CA LEU A 742 16.61 14.43 8.02
C LEU A 742 16.11 15.88 8.12
N ARG A 743 14.87 16.07 7.66
CA ARG A 743 14.21 17.36 7.75
C ARG A 743 13.60 17.53 9.14
N ALA A 744 13.99 18.60 9.84
CA ALA A 744 13.41 18.91 11.13
C ALA A 744 11.89 19.14 11.05
N ASP A 745 11.13 18.45 11.89
CA ASP A 745 9.69 18.67 12.08
C ASP A 745 9.45 19.59 13.29
N PRO A 746 8.54 20.59 13.19
CA PRO A 746 8.20 21.47 14.30
C PRO A 746 7.65 20.77 15.56
N LEU A 747 7.21 19.52 15.45
CA LEU A 747 6.88 18.68 16.60
C LEU A 747 8.08 18.54 17.53
N VAL A 748 9.28 18.29 17.01
CA VAL A 748 10.47 18.10 17.84
C VAL A 748 11.07 19.46 18.17
N SER A 749 11.10 19.78 19.46
CA SER A 749 11.73 21.00 19.97
C SER A 749 13.24 20.95 19.73
N ALA A 750 13.77 21.92 19.00
CA ALA A 750 15.20 21.95 18.66
C ALA A 750 16.10 22.18 19.89
N ASP A 751 15.63 22.96 20.88
CA ASP A 751 16.35 23.27 22.11
C ASP A 751 15.80 22.56 23.36
N GLY A 752 14.82 21.69 23.17
CA GLY A 752 14.15 20.96 24.25
C GLY A 752 13.30 21.83 25.16
N GLN A 753 13.04 23.09 24.81
CA GLN A 753 12.12 23.94 25.55
C GLN A 753 10.66 23.62 25.20
N PRO A 754 9.72 23.73 26.16
CA PRO A 754 8.30 23.62 25.89
C PRO A 754 7.87 24.70 24.90
N GLN A 755 6.93 24.37 24.03
CA GLN A 755 6.29 25.36 23.19
C GLN A 755 5.53 26.41 24.02
N ALA A 756 5.40 27.61 23.48
CA ALA A 756 4.57 28.64 24.11
C ALA A 756 3.10 28.19 24.12
N GLY A 757 2.46 28.23 25.30
CA GLY A 757 1.07 27.79 25.47
C GLY A 757 0.91 26.35 25.96
N ALA A 758 2.00 25.59 26.12
CA ALA A 758 1.92 24.29 26.78
C ALA A 758 1.42 24.45 28.23
N ASP A 759 0.38 23.71 28.58
CA ASP A 759 -0.29 23.75 29.88
C ASP A 759 0.12 22.61 30.81
N TRP A 760 0.57 21.49 30.23
CA TRP A 760 0.97 20.29 30.96
C TRP A 760 1.88 19.40 30.10
N SER A 761 2.53 18.42 30.72
CA SER A 761 3.46 17.50 30.06
C SER A 761 3.27 16.05 30.51
N PHE A 762 3.67 15.12 29.65
CA PHE A 762 3.79 13.70 30.00
C PHE A 762 5.05 13.11 29.35
N ALA A 763 5.47 11.93 29.78
CA ALA A 763 6.67 11.27 29.26
C ALA A 763 6.37 9.91 28.65
N THR A 764 7.28 9.43 27.82
CA THR A 764 7.19 8.10 27.22
C THR A 764 8.53 7.38 27.25
N LEU A 765 8.47 6.08 27.53
CA LEU A 765 9.61 5.16 27.63
C LEU A 765 9.25 3.85 26.91
N SER A 766 10.18 3.23 26.18
CA SER A 766 9.97 1.93 25.53
C SER A 766 11.28 1.18 25.30
N ASP A 767 11.19 -0.10 24.95
CA ASP A 767 12.33 -0.92 24.47
C ASP A 767 13.50 -0.98 25.47
N VAL A 768 13.20 -1.30 26.73
CA VAL A 768 14.25 -1.60 27.73
C VAL A 768 14.75 -3.03 27.58
N GLN A 769 13.83 -3.98 27.39
CA GLN A 769 14.07 -5.40 27.08
C GLN A 769 14.99 -6.15 28.07
N PHE A 770 14.64 -6.18 29.37
CA PHE A 770 15.32 -7.06 30.35
C PHE A 770 14.63 -8.42 30.52
N THR A 771 15.32 -9.37 31.14
CA THR A 771 14.74 -10.63 31.63
C THR A 771 15.16 -10.87 33.08
N ALA A 772 14.43 -11.72 33.80
CA ALA A 772 14.82 -12.24 35.10
C ALA A 772 16.11 -13.07 35.05
N ALA A 773 16.43 -13.65 33.89
CA ALA A 773 17.69 -14.36 33.66
C ALA A 773 18.88 -13.40 33.44
N SER A 774 18.63 -12.17 32.97
CA SER A 774 19.64 -11.15 32.70
C SER A 774 19.13 -9.77 33.11
N PRO A 775 19.07 -9.50 34.43
CA PRO A 775 18.38 -8.33 34.97
C PRO A 775 19.20 -7.04 34.90
N ASP A 776 20.38 -7.02 34.27
CA ASP A 776 21.27 -5.83 34.27
C ASP A 776 20.59 -4.57 33.70
N LEU A 777 19.72 -4.72 32.71
CA LEU A 777 18.95 -3.63 32.11
C LEU A 777 17.80 -3.11 32.99
N THR A 778 17.46 -3.77 34.11
CA THR A 778 16.54 -3.20 35.11
C THR A 778 17.08 -1.88 35.69
N GLN A 779 18.41 -1.76 35.81
CA GLN A 779 19.06 -0.53 36.26
C GLN A 779 18.83 0.62 35.29
N VAL A 780 18.70 0.34 33.98
CA VAL A 780 18.37 1.34 32.96
C VAL A 780 16.94 1.81 33.14
N ALA A 781 15.97 0.92 33.33
CA ALA A 781 14.57 1.28 33.57
C ALA A 781 14.43 2.18 34.80
N VAL A 782 15.00 1.78 35.95
CA VAL A 782 14.95 2.58 37.18
C VAL A 782 15.63 3.94 36.98
N ALA A 783 16.82 3.96 36.39
CA ALA A 783 17.56 5.18 36.13
C ALA A 783 16.82 6.14 35.18
N ALA A 784 16.17 5.62 34.13
CA ALA A 784 15.37 6.41 33.19
C ALA A 784 14.12 6.99 33.87
N LEU A 785 13.36 6.17 34.60
CA LEU A 785 12.15 6.61 35.30
C LEU A 785 12.44 7.67 36.37
N GLN A 786 13.54 7.53 37.12
CA GLN A 786 13.94 8.56 38.09
C GLN A 786 14.32 9.89 37.41
N ARG A 787 14.86 9.86 36.18
CA ARG A 787 15.12 11.08 35.38
C ARG A 787 13.83 11.69 34.85
N ILE A 788 12.95 10.86 34.32
CA ILE A 788 11.61 11.27 33.86
C ILE A 788 10.88 11.98 34.99
N ARG A 789 10.86 11.39 36.19
CA ARG A 789 10.18 11.96 37.36
C ARG A 789 10.80 13.28 37.85
N ALA A 790 12.10 13.49 37.63
CA ALA A 790 12.75 14.75 37.99
C ALA A 790 12.27 15.94 37.14
N GLU A 791 11.60 15.67 36.02
CA GLU A 791 11.00 16.67 35.14
C GLU A 791 9.50 16.89 35.44
N GLU A 792 8.98 16.24 36.51
CA GLU A 792 7.62 16.39 37.03
C GLU A 792 6.49 16.22 35.98
N PRO A 793 6.50 15.17 35.13
CA PRO A 793 5.42 14.94 34.18
C PRO A 793 4.13 14.53 34.91
N ASP A 794 2.98 14.87 34.32
CA ASP A 794 1.67 14.45 34.83
C ASP A 794 1.46 12.94 34.80
N LEU A 795 2.01 12.26 33.78
CA LEU A 795 1.93 10.81 33.59
C LEU A 795 3.08 10.29 32.73
N VAL A 796 3.26 8.97 32.71
CA VAL A 796 4.20 8.25 31.84
C VAL A 796 3.46 7.18 31.04
N VAL A 797 3.69 7.10 29.73
CA VAL A 797 3.24 5.96 28.90
C VAL A 797 4.45 5.07 28.59
N LEU A 798 4.39 3.82 29.03
CA LEU A 798 5.37 2.78 28.73
C LEU A 798 4.94 2.09 27.43
N ASN A 799 5.59 2.39 26.30
CA ASN A 799 5.15 1.96 24.97
C ASN A 799 5.80 0.64 24.51
N GLY A 800 5.63 -0.42 25.30
CA GLY A 800 6.05 -1.80 24.96
C GLY A 800 7.54 -2.11 25.11
N ASP A 801 7.84 -3.40 25.04
CA ASP A 801 9.17 -4.00 25.11
C ASP A 801 9.97 -3.58 26.37
N ILE A 802 9.31 -3.56 27.53
CA ILE A 802 10.02 -3.40 28.80
C ILE A 802 10.77 -4.69 29.15
N VAL A 803 10.18 -5.84 28.84
CA VAL A 803 10.82 -7.16 28.96
C VAL A 803 11.27 -7.66 27.61
N ASP A 804 12.25 -8.57 27.59
CA ASP A 804 12.68 -9.24 26.36
C ASP A 804 11.83 -10.49 26.05
N ARG A 805 11.09 -11.00 27.05
CA ARG A 805 10.16 -12.14 26.93
C ARG A 805 8.99 -12.00 27.89
N GLY A 806 7.83 -12.53 27.49
CA GLY A 806 6.57 -12.56 28.23
C GLY A 806 6.44 -13.69 29.25
N LEU A 807 7.54 -14.18 29.82
CA LEU A 807 7.46 -15.23 30.86
C LEU A 807 6.94 -14.64 32.18
N PRO A 808 6.17 -15.38 32.99
CA PRO A 808 5.64 -14.87 34.26
C PRO A 808 6.69 -14.23 35.18
N GLU A 809 7.88 -14.82 35.27
CA GLU A 809 9.00 -14.26 36.04
C GLU A 809 9.57 -12.96 35.48
N ASP A 810 9.58 -12.81 34.14
CA ASP A 810 10.07 -11.61 33.46
C ASP A 810 9.06 -10.47 33.65
N VAL A 811 7.76 -10.76 33.49
CA VAL A 811 6.65 -9.80 33.69
C VAL A 811 6.54 -9.37 35.16
N ALA A 812 6.68 -10.29 36.12
CA ALA A 812 6.68 -9.95 37.54
C ALA A 812 7.88 -9.06 37.94
N LEU A 813 9.06 -9.34 37.37
CA LEU A 813 10.23 -8.47 37.52
C LEU A 813 9.96 -7.08 36.92
N ALA A 814 9.19 -7.00 35.83
CA ALA A 814 8.84 -5.73 35.23
C ALA A 814 8.00 -4.86 36.16
N ARG A 815 6.95 -5.42 36.76
CA ARG A 815 6.16 -4.72 37.79
C ARG A 815 7.06 -4.17 38.91
N GLN A 816 7.90 -5.03 39.49
CA GLN A 816 8.81 -4.64 40.56
C GLN A 816 9.75 -3.49 40.15
N THR A 817 10.36 -3.61 38.96
CA THR A 817 11.33 -2.63 38.44
C THR A 817 10.68 -1.28 38.16
N LEU A 818 9.47 -1.28 37.59
CA LEU A 818 8.72 -0.06 37.29
C LEU A 818 8.28 0.66 38.58
N GLU A 819 7.77 -0.08 39.57
CA GLU A 819 7.41 0.45 40.88
C GLU A 819 8.64 1.00 41.63
N GLU A 820 9.79 0.34 41.54
CA GLU A 820 11.08 0.87 42.07
C GLU A 820 11.53 2.16 41.37
N GLY A 821 11.22 2.29 40.07
CA GLY A 821 11.39 3.52 39.31
C GLY A 821 10.46 4.66 39.74
N GLY A 822 9.44 4.37 40.56
CA GLY A 822 8.44 5.32 41.05
C GLY A 822 7.19 5.41 40.19
N CYS A 823 6.88 4.39 39.38
CA CYS A 823 5.61 4.28 38.67
C CYS A 823 4.47 3.85 39.61
N ASP A 824 3.36 4.58 39.57
CA ASP A 824 2.05 4.09 39.98
C ASP A 824 1.37 3.44 38.77
N LEU A 825 1.41 2.10 38.70
CA LEU A 825 0.93 1.35 37.53
C LEU A 825 -0.60 1.31 37.50
N VAL A 826 -1.20 2.15 36.67
CA VAL A 826 -2.66 2.30 36.57
C VAL A 826 -3.23 1.15 35.74
N ALA A 827 -4.04 0.27 36.35
CA ALA A 827 -4.74 -0.81 35.64
C ALA A 827 -5.87 -0.28 34.74
N ALA A 828 -6.26 -1.04 33.72
CA ALA A 828 -7.39 -0.67 32.86
C ALA A 828 -8.69 -0.51 33.65
N GLY A 829 -9.36 0.64 33.50
CA GLY A 829 -10.58 0.98 34.24
C GLY A 829 -10.36 1.51 35.67
N ALA A 830 -9.10 1.68 36.10
CA ALA A 830 -8.75 2.35 37.35
C ALA A 830 -8.35 3.81 37.10
N GLU A 831 -8.50 4.63 38.14
CA GLU A 831 -7.95 5.99 38.23
C GLU A 831 -6.60 5.94 38.96
N PRO A 832 -5.66 6.86 38.69
CA PRO A 832 -4.39 6.94 39.40
C PRO A 832 -4.56 7.31 40.88
N ASP A 833 -3.63 6.87 41.71
CA ASP A 833 -3.55 7.28 43.11
C ASP A 833 -2.91 8.68 43.21
N ASP A 834 -3.44 9.53 44.11
CA ASP A 834 -2.89 10.87 44.39
C ASP A 834 -1.70 10.80 45.38
N ASP A 835 -0.64 10.08 44.99
CA ASP A 835 0.61 10.00 45.74
C ASP A 835 1.69 10.91 45.11
N PRO A 836 2.09 12.02 45.76
CA PRO A 836 3.15 12.89 45.26
C PRO A 836 4.53 12.22 45.21
N GLY A 837 4.67 11.02 45.78
CA GLY A 837 5.89 10.20 45.76
C GLY A 837 6.04 9.32 44.52
N THR A 838 5.02 9.19 43.66
CA THR A 838 5.01 8.37 42.44
C THR A 838 4.54 9.19 41.23
N VAL A 839 4.51 8.59 40.04
CA VAL A 839 3.88 9.17 38.85
C VAL A 839 2.97 8.12 38.20
N PRO A 840 1.75 8.49 37.75
CA PRO A 840 0.88 7.57 37.02
C PRO A 840 1.57 7.00 35.78
N CYS A 841 1.61 5.68 35.66
CA CYS A 841 2.22 4.96 34.54
C CYS A 841 1.19 4.07 33.83
N TYR A 842 1.15 4.19 32.51
CA TYR A 842 0.25 3.47 31.61
C TYR A 842 1.05 2.56 30.70
N TYR A 843 0.85 1.24 30.81
CA TYR A 843 1.66 0.26 30.10
C TYR A 843 0.93 -0.30 28.86
N VAL A 844 1.51 -0.06 27.68
CA VAL A 844 1.14 -0.65 26.39
C VAL A 844 2.04 -1.86 26.13
N PRO A 845 1.52 -3.06 25.81
CA PRO A 845 2.36 -4.22 25.51
C PRO A 845 3.00 -4.13 24.11
N GLY A 846 4.25 -4.56 24.02
CA GLY A 846 4.99 -4.82 22.79
C GLY A 846 5.02 -6.31 22.44
N ASN A 847 5.72 -6.66 21.37
CA ASN A 847 5.83 -8.06 20.97
C ASN A 847 6.62 -8.89 21.97
N HIS A 848 7.63 -8.31 22.61
CA HIS A 848 8.44 -9.05 23.57
C HIS A 848 7.65 -9.45 24.81
N GLU A 849 6.63 -8.69 25.22
CA GLU A 849 5.71 -9.08 26.28
C GLU A 849 4.89 -10.35 25.96
N SER A 850 4.86 -10.79 24.70
CA SER A 850 4.19 -12.02 24.27
C SER A 850 5.14 -13.14 23.84
N TYR A 851 6.47 -12.94 23.89
CA TYR A 851 7.42 -14.00 23.55
C TYR A 851 7.53 -15.07 24.65
N GLY A 852 7.41 -16.33 24.24
CA GLY A 852 7.62 -17.50 25.10
C GLY A 852 9.06 -18.01 25.10
N VAL A 853 9.23 -19.28 25.49
CA VAL A 853 10.54 -19.95 25.50
C VAL A 853 11.11 -20.02 24.08
N GLY A 854 12.39 -19.64 23.93
CA GLY A 854 13.07 -19.63 22.64
C GLY A 854 12.63 -18.50 21.71
N ASN A 855 12.12 -17.39 22.26
CA ASN A 855 11.66 -16.19 21.53
C ASN A 855 10.62 -16.48 20.45
N THR A 856 9.79 -17.51 20.69
CA THR A 856 8.65 -17.80 19.82
C THR A 856 7.45 -16.98 20.27
N GLN A 857 6.80 -16.28 19.34
CA GLN A 857 5.58 -15.51 19.60
C GLN A 857 4.49 -16.39 20.24
N SER A 858 3.92 -15.94 21.35
CA SER A 858 2.92 -16.63 22.17
C SER A 858 1.76 -15.66 22.51
N THR A 859 1.06 -15.89 23.62
CA THR A 859 -0.03 -15.06 24.16
C THR A 859 0.48 -14.00 25.14
N LEU A 860 -0.37 -13.04 25.49
CA LEU A 860 -0.12 -12.04 26.55
C LEU A 860 -0.60 -12.49 27.94
N ASP A 861 -0.95 -13.76 28.16
CA ASP A 861 -1.62 -14.22 29.38
C ASP A 861 -0.88 -13.82 30.68
N ALA A 862 0.46 -13.90 30.69
CA ALA A 862 1.27 -13.50 31.84
C ALA A 862 1.23 -11.98 32.06
N TRP A 863 1.28 -11.21 30.98
CA TRP A 863 1.15 -9.76 31.02
C TRP A 863 -0.24 -9.35 31.52
N GLU A 864 -1.31 -9.97 31.02
CA GLU A 864 -2.69 -9.66 31.43
C GLU A 864 -2.96 -10.02 32.89
N ALA A 865 -2.39 -11.13 33.37
CA ALA A 865 -2.50 -11.53 34.77
C ALA A 865 -1.88 -10.49 35.72
N GLU A 866 -0.83 -9.80 35.28
CA GLU A 866 -0.16 -8.78 36.06
C GLU A 866 -0.77 -7.38 35.85
N PHE A 867 -1.02 -6.95 34.62
CA PHE A 867 -1.36 -5.56 34.29
C PHE A 867 -2.83 -5.34 33.87
N GLY A 868 -3.60 -6.41 33.64
CA GLY A 868 -5.00 -6.36 33.24
C GLY A 868 -5.19 -6.29 31.72
N ARG A 869 -6.23 -5.60 31.25
CA ARG A 869 -6.58 -5.53 29.82
C ARG A 869 -5.49 -4.79 29.02
N PRO A 870 -5.04 -5.29 27.86
CA PRO A 870 -3.89 -4.74 27.11
C PRO A 870 -4.18 -3.51 26.25
N TYR A 871 -5.44 -3.06 26.20
CA TYR A 871 -5.86 -1.86 25.48
C TYR A 871 -6.96 -1.13 26.27
N ARG A 872 -7.02 0.20 26.16
CA ARG A 872 -7.98 1.05 26.89
C ARG A 872 -8.02 2.49 26.37
N THR A 873 -9.00 3.26 26.84
CA THR A 873 -9.01 4.72 26.74
C THR A 873 -9.04 5.39 28.11
N PHE A 874 -8.53 6.61 28.21
CA PHE A 874 -8.73 7.52 29.35
C PHE A 874 -8.52 8.97 28.92
N ASP A 875 -9.07 9.93 29.66
CA ASP A 875 -8.94 11.35 29.36
C ASP A 875 -8.08 12.03 30.42
N HIS A 876 -7.12 12.85 30.00
CA HIS A 876 -6.29 13.67 30.90
C HIS A 876 -6.17 15.09 30.37
N LYS A 877 -6.56 16.08 31.19
CA LYS A 877 -6.46 17.52 30.89
C LYS A 877 -6.90 17.90 29.46
N GLY A 878 -8.01 17.32 29.00
CA GLY A 878 -8.60 17.59 27.68
C GLY A 878 -7.97 16.84 26.51
N THR A 879 -7.14 15.83 26.78
CA THR A 879 -6.61 14.91 25.76
C THR A 879 -7.09 13.50 26.03
N ARG A 880 -7.69 12.86 25.02
CA ARG A 880 -8.06 11.45 25.07
C ARG A 880 -6.89 10.59 24.66
N PHE A 881 -6.47 9.70 25.55
CA PHE A 881 -5.48 8.67 25.29
C PHE A 881 -6.17 7.40 24.85
N ILE A 882 -5.68 6.79 23.77
CA ILE A 882 -6.13 5.51 23.24
C ILE A 882 -4.91 4.60 23.17
N LEU A 883 -4.89 3.58 24.03
CA LEU A 883 -3.80 2.62 24.12
C LEU A 883 -4.23 1.33 23.43
N LEU A 884 -3.45 0.89 22.45
CA LEU A 884 -3.74 -0.24 21.57
C LEU A 884 -2.73 -1.37 21.77
N ASN A 885 -3.19 -2.61 21.65
CA ASN A 885 -2.34 -3.80 21.66
C ASN A 885 -1.91 -4.16 20.23
N SER A 886 -0.60 -4.10 19.98
CA SER A 886 0.02 -4.49 18.71
C SER A 886 1.06 -5.60 18.89
N ALA A 887 1.03 -6.33 20.01
CA ALA A 887 2.04 -7.33 20.38
C ALA A 887 2.28 -8.41 19.30
N LEU A 888 1.29 -8.73 18.46
CA LEU A 888 1.44 -9.72 17.38
C LEU A 888 1.79 -9.10 16.02
N GLY A 889 2.17 -7.82 15.98
CA GLY A 889 2.43 -7.09 14.73
C GLY A 889 1.16 -6.75 13.92
N SER A 890 -0.03 -6.94 14.52
CA SER A 890 -1.35 -6.55 13.98
C SER A 890 -2.28 -6.23 15.15
N LEU A 891 -3.05 -5.15 15.04
CA LEU A 891 -4.08 -4.77 16.01
C LEU A 891 -5.20 -5.81 16.04
N ARG A 892 -5.79 -6.15 14.88
CA ARG A 892 -6.84 -7.18 14.77
C ARG A 892 -6.35 -8.54 15.26
N GLY A 893 -5.12 -8.91 14.87
CA GLY A 893 -4.49 -10.17 15.26
C GLY A 893 -4.25 -10.26 16.77
N SER A 894 -3.86 -9.15 17.39
CA SER A 894 -3.65 -9.03 18.83
C SER A 894 -4.95 -9.09 19.63
N ASP A 895 -5.90 -8.20 19.34
CA ASP A 895 -7.23 -8.15 19.98
C ASP A 895 -8.24 -7.49 19.05
N TRP A 896 -9.35 -8.15 18.75
CA TRP A 896 -10.38 -7.56 17.90
C TRP A 896 -11.08 -6.35 18.53
N ASP A 897 -11.50 -6.49 19.79
CA ASP A 897 -12.35 -5.52 20.51
C ASP A 897 -11.72 -4.12 20.64
N GLN A 898 -10.41 -3.99 20.39
CA GLN A 898 -9.73 -2.71 20.40
C GLN A 898 -10.05 -1.84 19.17
N LEU A 899 -10.38 -2.44 18.02
CA LEU A 899 -10.69 -1.69 16.80
C LEU A 899 -12.05 -0.99 16.89
N PRO A 900 -13.15 -1.65 17.32
CA PRO A 900 -14.41 -0.93 17.59
C PRO A 900 -14.25 0.10 18.71
N MET A 901 -13.42 -0.18 19.73
CA MET A 901 -13.10 0.78 20.78
C MET A 901 -12.40 2.02 20.22
N LEU A 902 -11.44 1.87 19.30
CA LEU A 902 -10.76 2.99 18.64
C LEU A 902 -11.76 3.87 17.88
N GLU A 903 -12.63 3.28 17.06
CA GLU A 903 -13.65 4.01 16.29
C GLU A 903 -14.63 4.75 17.22
N GLU A 904 -15.12 4.09 18.27
CA GLU A 904 -16.00 4.70 19.28
C GLU A 904 -15.29 5.85 20.03
N ALA A 905 -14.04 5.65 20.42
CA ALA A 905 -13.25 6.64 21.15
C ALA A 905 -13.02 7.91 20.33
N LEU A 906 -12.75 7.77 19.03
CA LEU A 906 -12.59 8.88 18.10
C LEU A 906 -13.92 9.59 17.83
N THR A 907 -14.99 8.83 17.57
CA THR A 907 -16.33 9.38 17.33
C THR A 907 -16.81 10.19 18.53
N THR A 908 -16.72 9.63 19.73
CA THR A 908 -17.12 10.32 20.96
C THR A 908 -16.20 11.50 21.29
N ALA A 909 -14.90 11.39 21.01
CA ALA A 909 -13.97 12.52 21.19
C ALA A 909 -14.27 13.67 20.23
N ALA A 910 -14.81 13.41 19.04
CA ALA A 910 -15.15 14.45 18.08
C ALA A 910 -16.26 15.36 18.63
N ASP A 911 -17.26 14.76 19.27
CA ASP A 911 -18.44 15.46 19.80
C ASP A 911 -18.27 16.00 21.24
N ASP A 912 -17.28 15.54 21.99
CA ASP A 912 -17.06 15.95 23.38
C ASP A 912 -16.26 17.26 23.50
N ASP A 913 -16.92 18.34 23.91
CA ASP A 913 -16.30 19.67 24.13
C ASP A 913 -15.20 19.67 25.22
N ALA A 914 -15.18 18.66 26.10
CA ALA A 914 -14.11 18.53 27.11
C ALA A 914 -12.83 17.93 26.53
N VAL A 915 -12.89 17.29 25.36
CA VAL A 915 -11.74 16.70 24.66
C VAL A 915 -11.34 17.62 23.50
N SER A 916 -10.11 18.13 23.55
CA SER A 916 -9.51 18.96 22.49
C SER A 916 -8.59 18.18 21.56
N ASN A 917 -8.03 17.06 22.03
CA ASN A 917 -6.98 16.31 21.32
C ASN A 917 -7.10 14.80 21.58
N VAL A 918 -6.55 13.99 20.66
CA VAL A 918 -6.40 12.54 20.79
C VAL A 918 -4.94 12.13 20.63
N MET A 919 -4.50 11.23 21.49
CA MET A 919 -3.18 10.60 21.50
C MET A 919 -3.36 9.07 21.43
N VAL A 920 -2.92 8.46 20.34
CA VAL A 920 -2.97 7.01 20.14
C VAL A 920 -1.59 6.40 20.37
N PHE A 921 -1.51 5.30 21.11
CA PHE A 921 -0.28 4.55 21.33
C PHE A 921 -0.45 3.10 20.90
N ALA A 922 0.52 2.61 20.15
CA ALA A 922 0.72 1.20 19.87
C ALA A 922 2.24 0.94 19.89
N HIS A 923 2.69 -0.25 20.29
CA HIS A 923 4.12 -0.55 20.23
C HIS A 923 4.64 -0.61 18.78
N HIS A 924 3.96 -1.32 17.87
CA HIS A 924 4.32 -1.30 16.46
C HIS A 924 3.85 -0.01 15.78
N PRO A 925 4.73 0.75 15.12
CA PRO A 925 4.36 1.90 14.34
C PRO A 925 3.58 1.51 13.08
N VAL A 926 2.79 2.45 12.56
CA VAL A 926 2.15 2.30 11.25
C VAL A 926 3.16 2.19 10.12
N ASP A 927 4.29 2.90 10.22
CA ASP A 927 5.35 2.93 9.23
C ASP A 927 6.70 2.90 9.95
N ASP A 928 7.56 1.99 9.54
CA ASP A 928 8.94 1.90 10.01
C ASP A 928 9.80 2.82 9.12
N PRO A 929 10.54 3.78 9.67
CA PRO A 929 11.38 4.68 8.89
C PRO A 929 12.62 3.99 8.28
N ALA A 930 12.99 2.79 8.73
CA ALA A 930 14.06 1.99 8.12
C ALA A 930 13.70 1.60 6.67
N GLU A 931 14.71 1.23 5.89
CA GLU A 931 14.50 0.74 4.52
C GLU A 931 13.88 -0.66 4.50
N THR A 932 14.18 -1.50 5.50
CA THR A 932 13.69 -2.89 5.62
C THR A 932 12.19 -2.98 5.89
N LYS A 933 11.61 -1.95 6.52
CA LYS A 933 10.20 -1.92 6.97
C LYS A 933 9.83 -3.10 7.89
N SER A 934 10.81 -3.66 8.61
CA SER A 934 10.65 -4.90 9.38
C SER A 934 9.91 -4.71 10.69
N SER A 935 9.83 -3.48 11.19
CA SER A 935 9.34 -3.17 12.54
C SER A 935 8.01 -2.41 12.54
N GLN A 936 7.21 -2.49 11.48
CA GLN A 936 5.90 -1.84 11.39
C GLN A 936 4.75 -2.86 11.52
N LEU A 937 3.53 -2.36 11.66
CA LEU A 937 2.32 -3.18 11.52
C LEU A 937 2.31 -3.93 10.17
N GLY A 938 2.16 -5.26 10.25
CA GLY A 938 2.25 -6.16 9.10
C GLY A 938 1.03 -6.13 8.19
N ASP A 939 -0.15 -5.86 8.74
CA ASP A 939 -1.38 -5.70 7.96
C ASP A 939 -1.48 -4.26 7.43
N ARG A 940 -1.21 -4.09 6.13
CA ARG A 940 -1.20 -2.75 5.50
C ARG A 940 -2.61 -2.16 5.32
N MET A 941 -3.66 -2.98 5.25
CA MET A 941 -5.04 -2.49 5.22
C MET A 941 -5.49 -1.99 6.59
N GLU A 942 -5.01 -2.62 7.66
CA GLU A 942 -5.21 -2.13 9.04
C GLU A 942 -4.56 -0.76 9.25
N VAL A 943 -3.35 -0.55 8.71
CA VAL A 943 -2.70 0.76 8.71
C VAL A 943 -3.54 1.80 7.97
N GLN A 944 -4.05 1.48 6.78
CA GLN A 944 -4.95 2.38 6.04
C GLN A 944 -6.20 2.72 6.84
N LEU A 945 -6.78 1.76 7.56
CA LEU A 945 -7.95 1.99 8.41
C LEU A 945 -7.63 2.94 9.55
N VAL A 946 -6.54 2.71 10.29
CA VAL A 946 -6.13 3.61 11.38
C VAL A 946 -5.82 5.02 10.85
N GLN A 947 -5.14 5.11 9.70
CA GLN A 947 -4.86 6.40 9.05
C GLN A 947 -6.13 7.14 8.66
N ARG A 948 -7.09 6.44 8.05
CA ARG A 948 -8.40 7.00 7.68
C ARG A 948 -9.17 7.46 8.92
N LEU A 949 -9.33 6.62 9.94
CA LEU A 949 -10.08 6.96 11.15
C LEU A 949 -9.51 8.22 11.83
N LEU A 950 -8.20 8.35 11.92
CA LEU A 950 -7.55 9.54 12.50
C LEU A 950 -7.67 10.77 11.59
N ALA A 951 -7.53 10.61 10.28
CA ALA A 951 -7.69 11.70 9.31
C ALA A 951 -9.13 12.22 9.26
N ASP A 952 -10.13 11.32 9.32
CA ASP A 952 -11.55 11.66 9.35
C ASP A 952 -11.90 12.38 10.65
N PHE A 953 -11.43 11.87 11.80
CA PHE A 953 -11.54 12.57 13.08
C PHE A 953 -10.96 13.99 12.99
N ARG A 954 -9.75 14.12 12.44
CA ARG A 954 -9.05 15.40 12.27
C ARG A 954 -9.83 16.36 11.38
N SER A 955 -10.34 15.88 10.25
CA SER A 955 -11.10 16.64 9.26
C SER A 955 -12.46 17.10 9.79
N ALA A 956 -13.18 16.22 10.50
CA ALA A 956 -14.53 16.49 11.00
C ALA A 956 -14.53 17.40 12.23
N SER A 957 -13.57 17.25 13.15
CA SER A 957 -13.57 17.95 14.44
C SER A 957 -12.61 19.14 14.52
N ASN A 958 -11.59 19.19 13.66
CA ASN A 958 -10.44 20.10 13.77
C ASN A 958 -9.66 20.00 15.11
N LYS A 959 -9.83 18.91 15.87
CA LYS A 959 -9.08 18.59 17.11
C LYS A 959 -7.71 18.00 16.80
N GLY A 960 -6.74 18.09 17.72
CA GLY A 960 -5.40 17.50 17.51
C GLY A 960 -5.44 15.97 17.50
N ALA A 961 -4.63 15.32 16.68
CA ALA A 961 -4.52 13.86 16.62
C ALA A 961 -3.08 13.44 16.34
N ALA A 962 -2.53 12.56 17.19
CA ALA A 962 -1.22 11.96 16.98
C ALA A 962 -1.27 10.45 17.30
N MET A 963 -0.47 9.66 16.59
CA MET A 963 -0.22 8.26 16.89
C MET A 963 1.27 8.02 17.10
N VAL A 964 1.57 7.22 18.12
CA VAL A 964 2.91 7.00 18.62
C VAL A 964 3.23 5.52 18.61
N GLY A 965 4.30 5.17 17.90
CA GLY A 965 4.91 3.85 17.77
C GLY A 965 6.30 3.79 18.41
N SER A 966 6.79 2.58 18.62
CA SER A 966 8.13 2.24 19.12
C SER A 966 8.74 1.17 18.20
N HIS A 967 9.38 0.11 18.73
CA HIS A 967 9.83 -1.10 18.03
C HIS A 967 10.94 -0.94 16.97
N ALA A 968 10.83 0.02 16.04
CA ALA A 968 11.82 0.28 15.01
C ALA A 968 13.10 0.95 15.55
N GLN A 969 13.04 1.51 16.77
CA GLN A 969 14.17 2.16 17.46
C GLN A 969 14.84 3.30 16.67
N ILE A 970 14.10 3.90 15.74
CA ILE A 970 14.51 5.03 14.91
C ILE A 970 13.53 6.16 15.16
N THR A 971 13.97 7.18 15.88
CA THR A 971 13.12 8.34 16.13
C THR A 971 12.78 9.02 14.82
N ASN A 972 11.48 9.15 14.51
CA ASN A 972 11.02 9.75 13.27
C ASN A 972 9.65 10.42 13.47
N VAL A 973 9.39 11.49 12.70
CA VAL A 973 8.08 12.13 12.63
C VAL A 973 7.62 12.15 11.19
N GLN A 974 6.44 11.59 10.94
CA GLN A 974 5.75 11.66 9.66
C GLN A 974 4.41 12.37 9.87
N ARG A 975 4.06 13.26 8.93
CA ARG A 975 2.75 13.93 8.91
C ARG A 975 1.98 13.42 7.71
N GLN A 976 0.76 12.97 7.93
CA GLN A 976 -0.12 12.49 6.88
C GLN A 976 -1.55 12.92 7.18
N GLU A 977 -2.18 13.57 6.21
CA GLU A 977 -3.58 14.03 6.31
C GLU A 977 -3.90 14.81 7.62
N GLY A 978 -2.93 15.61 8.10
CA GLY A 978 -3.08 16.41 9.32
C GLY A 978 -2.85 15.68 10.64
N VAL A 979 -2.43 14.42 10.61
CA VAL A 979 -2.10 13.58 11.78
C VAL A 979 -0.59 13.40 11.90
N GLN A 980 -0.06 13.45 13.12
CA GLN A 980 1.35 13.13 13.38
C GLN A 980 1.53 11.65 13.73
N TYR A 981 2.39 10.96 12.99
CA TYR A 981 2.86 9.61 13.29
C TYR A 981 4.30 9.67 13.76
N VAL A 982 4.56 9.19 14.97
CA VAL A 982 5.85 9.35 15.63
C VAL A 982 6.38 7.99 16.02
N VAL A 983 7.66 7.75 15.75
CA VAL A 983 8.39 6.58 16.24
C VAL A 983 9.34 7.02 17.34
N HIS A 984 9.34 6.31 18.46
CA HIS A 984 10.19 6.61 19.61
C HIS A 984 11.62 6.05 19.50
N PRO A 985 12.57 6.65 20.25
CA PRO A 985 13.86 6.02 20.52
C PRO A 985 13.70 4.79 21.43
N SER A 986 14.65 3.86 21.34
CA SER A 986 14.81 2.79 22.34
C SER A 986 15.38 3.34 23.65
N SER A 987 15.11 2.70 24.79
CA SER A 987 15.63 3.16 26.08
C SER A 987 16.77 2.31 26.63
N GLY A 988 16.94 1.06 26.17
CA GLY A 988 17.84 0.10 26.82
C GLY A 988 18.71 -0.75 25.90
N LYS A 989 18.10 -1.63 25.10
CA LYS A 989 18.81 -2.72 24.41
C LYS A 989 19.02 -2.42 22.92
N ALA A 990 20.19 -2.80 22.41
CA ALA A 990 20.57 -2.79 20.99
C ALA A 990 19.94 -3.98 20.21
N PRO A 991 19.82 -3.96 18.87
CA PRO A 991 20.40 -3.01 17.91
C PRO A 991 19.56 -1.74 17.69
N TYR A 992 20.24 -0.62 17.47
CA TYR A 992 19.60 0.68 17.17
C TYR A 992 19.79 1.02 15.69
N GLY A 993 18.85 1.73 15.06
CA GLY A 993 19.01 2.20 13.67
C GLY A 993 20.16 3.21 13.49
N THR A 994 20.39 3.75 12.30
CA THR A 994 21.58 4.60 12.05
C THR A 994 21.56 5.90 12.89
N PRO A 995 22.66 6.29 13.60
CA PRO A 995 22.64 7.43 14.53
C PRO A 995 22.20 8.78 13.96
N ASP A 996 22.64 9.12 12.75
CA ASP A 996 22.26 10.35 12.04
C ASP A 996 20.91 10.24 11.32
N ARG A 997 20.22 9.10 11.48
CA ARG A 997 18.87 8.84 10.96
C ARG A 997 17.84 8.63 12.07
N GLY A 998 18.16 8.99 13.32
CA GLY A 998 17.25 8.90 14.45
C GLY A 998 17.45 7.68 15.36
N GLY A 999 18.42 6.81 15.07
CA GLY A 999 18.74 5.68 15.94
C GLY A 999 19.61 6.08 17.12
N PHE A 1000 19.05 6.20 18.31
CA PHE A 1000 19.81 6.43 19.54
C PHE A 1000 18.97 6.03 20.75
N THR A 1001 19.63 5.83 21.89
CA THR A 1001 18.91 5.59 23.14
C THR A 1001 18.46 6.87 23.82
N GLY A 1002 17.24 6.88 24.36
CA GLY A 1002 16.67 8.05 25.00
C GLY A 1002 15.23 7.82 25.47
N TRP A 1003 14.55 8.93 25.76
CA TRP A 1003 13.14 8.98 26.10
C TRP A 1003 12.52 10.27 25.55
N VAL A 1004 11.19 10.39 25.54
CA VAL A 1004 10.51 11.58 25.02
C VAL A 1004 9.64 12.22 26.09
N GLU A 1005 9.79 13.53 26.24
CA GLU A 1005 8.91 14.39 27.02
C GLU A 1005 7.98 15.15 26.06
N TRP A 1006 6.68 15.10 26.32
CA TRP A 1006 5.64 15.70 25.50
C TRP A 1006 5.05 16.89 26.22
N ASN A 1007 4.89 18.00 25.50
CA ASN A 1007 4.28 19.22 26.02
C ASN A 1007 3.01 19.52 25.21
N VAL A 1008 1.89 19.67 25.92
CA VAL A 1008 0.55 19.78 25.33
C VAL A 1008 -0.05 21.15 25.61
N ASP A 1009 -0.45 21.86 24.56
CA ASP A 1009 -1.38 22.98 24.62
C ASP A 1009 -2.80 22.44 24.44
N ARG A 1010 -3.59 22.45 25.52
CA ARG A 1010 -4.95 21.89 25.50
C ARG A 1010 -5.94 22.76 24.73
N ASP A 1011 -5.63 24.04 24.56
CA ASP A 1011 -6.48 25.03 23.91
C ASP A 1011 -6.12 25.18 22.41
N GLY A 1012 -5.02 24.57 21.97
CA GLY A 1012 -4.59 24.50 20.58
C GLY A 1012 -5.51 23.59 19.75
N SER A 1013 -6.06 24.12 18.65
CA SER A 1013 -6.69 23.29 17.62
C SER A 1013 -5.65 22.45 16.89
N GLY A 1014 -6.04 21.36 16.24
CA GLY A 1014 -5.04 20.55 15.56
C GLY A 1014 -4.41 21.23 14.34
N ALA A 1015 -4.95 22.36 13.86
CA ALA A 1015 -4.34 23.16 12.80
C ALA A 1015 -3.19 24.04 13.34
N GLN A 1016 -3.07 24.13 14.66
CA GLN A 1016 -2.01 24.80 15.40
C GLN A 1016 -1.03 23.77 15.96
N GLN A 1017 0.11 24.24 16.44
CA GLN A 1017 1.07 23.38 17.14
C GLN A 1017 0.57 23.09 18.56
N TRP A 1018 -0.33 22.12 18.70
CA TRP A 1018 -0.91 21.73 20.00
C TRP A 1018 -0.02 20.77 20.79
N LEU A 1019 0.91 20.08 20.11
CA LEU A 1019 1.82 19.08 20.69
C LEU A 1019 3.27 19.41 20.34
N SER A 1020 4.19 19.29 21.28
CA SER A 1020 5.63 19.31 21.01
C SER A 1020 6.35 18.21 21.79
N ALA A 1021 7.45 17.70 21.23
CA ALA A 1021 8.26 16.62 21.73
C ALA A 1021 9.67 17.12 22.07
N ASN A 1022 10.16 16.79 23.25
CA ASN A 1022 11.53 16.95 23.68
C ASN A 1022 12.16 15.55 23.69
N VAL A 1023 12.93 15.24 22.65
CA VAL A 1023 13.54 13.93 22.45
C VAL A 1023 14.90 13.92 23.12
N ARG A 1024 14.99 13.22 24.25
CA ARG A 1024 16.10 13.33 25.20
C ARG A 1024 17.01 12.12 25.09
N ALA A 1025 18.16 12.31 24.48
CA ALA A 1025 19.15 11.27 24.33
C ALA A 1025 19.95 11.02 25.61
N PHE A 1026 20.26 9.75 25.87
CA PHE A 1026 21.19 9.37 26.91
C PHE A 1026 22.63 9.56 26.45
N ALA A 1027 23.46 10.13 27.32
CA ALA A 1027 24.86 10.42 27.05
C ALA A 1027 25.73 10.00 28.24
N GLN A 1028 26.92 9.47 27.92
CA GLN A 1028 28.03 9.37 28.88
C GLN A 1028 29.03 10.54 28.71
N GLN A 1029 29.10 11.10 27.49
CA GLN A 1029 29.95 12.23 27.13
C GLN A 1029 29.20 13.10 26.11
N VAL A 1030 29.36 14.42 26.22
CA VAL A 1030 28.87 15.40 25.23
C VAL A 1030 30.08 16.19 24.75
N VAL A 1031 30.23 16.28 23.43
CA VAL A 1031 31.28 17.06 22.75
C VAL A 1031 30.61 18.16 21.97
N VAL A 1032 31.02 19.41 22.19
CA VAL A 1032 30.52 20.59 21.48
C VAL A 1032 31.62 21.10 20.56
N GLU A 1033 31.32 21.19 19.27
CA GLU A 1033 32.25 21.60 18.23
C GLU A 1033 31.84 22.97 17.71
N ALA A 1034 32.77 23.93 17.78
CA ALA A 1034 32.59 25.29 17.26
C ALA A 1034 33.94 25.89 16.87
N PRO A 1035 33.99 26.81 15.89
CA PRO A 1035 35.22 27.52 15.57
C PRO A 1035 35.75 28.31 16.77
N ALA A 1036 37.08 28.42 16.89
CA ALA A 1036 37.71 29.17 17.99
C ALA A 1036 37.32 30.66 18.00
N THR A 1037 36.99 31.23 16.83
CA THR A 1037 36.58 32.64 16.69
C THR A 1037 35.42 32.82 15.72
N VAL A 1038 34.56 33.80 15.98
CA VAL A 1038 33.53 34.30 15.04
C VAL A 1038 33.62 35.82 14.92
N GLU A 1039 33.41 36.38 13.73
CA GLU A 1039 33.39 37.84 13.55
C GLU A 1039 32.06 38.45 14.01
N ALA A 1040 32.11 39.64 14.63
CA ALA A 1040 30.90 40.39 14.96
C ALA A 1040 30.09 40.73 13.68
N GLY A 1041 28.80 40.43 13.71
CA GLY A 1041 27.88 40.55 12.58
C GLY A 1041 27.85 39.34 11.64
N ARG A 1042 28.61 38.28 11.92
CA ARG A 1042 28.65 37.05 11.12
C ARG A 1042 28.17 35.85 11.92
N ALA A 1043 27.74 34.83 11.19
CA ALA A 1043 27.30 33.56 11.72
C ALA A 1043 28.26 32.44 11.30
N VAL A 1044 28.43 31.46 12.17
CA VAL A 1044 29.15 30.20 11.92
C VAL A 1044 28.30 29.04 12.38
N THR A 1045 28.43 27.90 11.72
CA THR A 1045 27.73 26.69 12.13
C THR A 1045 28.42 26.06 13.35
N VAL A 1046 27.63 25.62 14.34
CA VAL A 1046 28.11 24.85 15.50
C VAL A 1046 27.51 23.44 15.47
N GLY A 1047 28.21 22.49 16.08
CA GLY A 1047 27.81 21.09 16.07
C GLY A 1047 28.40 20.33 17.24
N GLY A 1048 28.71 19.06 16.99
CA GLY A 1048 29.21 18.13 17.98
C GLY A 1048 28.40 16.85 18.04
N HIS A 1049 28.63 16.07 19.08
CA HIS A 1049 28.04 14.75 19.23
C HIS A 1049 27.92 14.35 20.70
N VAL A 1050 27.03 13.40 20.99
CA VAL A 1050 27.04 12.64 22.23
C VAL A 1050 27.69 11.28 22.00
N VAL A 1051 28.29 10.74 23.06
CA VAL A 1051 28.72 9.35 23.13
C VAL A 1051 27.72 8.65 24.03
N GLN A 1052 27.10 7.58 23.54
CA GLN A 1052 26.09 6.85 24.29
C GLN A 1052 26.74 5.74 25.13
N PRO A 1053 26.19 5.47 26.33
CA PRO A 1053 26.52 4.27 27.07
C PRO A 1053 25.86 3.03 26.43
N SER A 1054 26.36 1.85 26.79
CA SER A 1054 25.71 0.56 26.50
C SER A 1054 24.97 0.11 27.75
N GLY A 1055 23.65 0.34 27.78
CA GLY A 1055 22.87 0.31 29.02
C GLY A 1055 23.41 1.31 30.04
N VAL A 1056 23.84 0.82 31.21
CA VAL A 1056 24.53 1.64 32.24
C VAL A 1056 26.06 1.54 32.18
N GLN A 1057 26.61 0.79 31.23
CA GLN A 1057 28.06 0.59 31.05
C GLN A 1057 28.62 1.60 30.03
N PRO A 1058 29.95 1.86 30.02
CA PRO A 1058 30.56 2.69 28.99
C PRO A 1058 30.35 2.12 27.58
N GLY A 1059 29.87 2.95 26.66
CA GLY A 1059 29.69 2.61 25.24
C GLY A 1059 30.61 3.42 24.32
N SER A 1060 30.58 3.09 23.03
CA SER A 1060 31.42 3.72 21.99
C SER A 1060 30.61 4.51 20.95
N ARG A 1061 29.30 4.28 20.89
CA ARG A 1061 28.38 4.83 19.88
C ARG A 1061 28.36 6.36 19.89
N VAL A 1062 28.49 6.97 18.72
CA VAL A 1062 28.50 8.43 18.52
C VAL A 1062 27.22 8.86 17.80
N VAL A 1063 26.47 9.80 18.41
CA VAL A 1063 25.23 10.36 17.86
C VAL A 1063 25.39 11.86 17.68
N PRO A 1064 25.15 12.43 16.49
CA PRO A 1064 25.30 13.86 16.26
C PRO A 1064 24.34 14.70 17.12
N LEU A 1065 24.75 15.90 17.50
CA LEU A 1065 23.87 16.91 18.10
C LEU A 1065 23.00 17.55 16.99
N ALA A 1066 22.01 16.78 16.53
CA ALA A 1066 21.12 17.14 15.43
C ALA A 1066 19.73 16.50 15.60
N TYR A 1067 18.75 17.04 14.87
CA TYR A 1067 17.44 16.41 14.71
C TYR A 1067 17.60 14.93 14.33
N PRO A 1068 16.81 14.01 14.92
CA PRO A 1068 15.63 14.25 15.76
C PRO A 1068 15.90 14.36 17.27
N MET A 1069 17.16 14.50 17.70
CA MET A 1069 17.46 14.83 19.10
C MET A 1069 17.12 16.29 19.41
N SER A 1070 16.48 16.53 20.56
CA SER A 1070 16.33 17.87 21.13
C SER A 1070 17.63 18.26 21.84
N VAL A 1071 18.32 19.29 21.32
CA VAL A 1071 19.66 19.67 21.82
C VAL A 1071 19.56 20.87 22.74
N ARG A 1072 19.69 20.65 24.05
CA ARG A 1072 19.59 21.72 25.06
C ARG A 1072 20.85 22.58 25.08
N TRP A 1073 20.83 23.65 24.29
CA TRP A 1073 21.89 24.66 24.24
C TRP A 1073 21.75 25.67 25.38
N SER A 1074 22.87 25.98 26.03
CA SER A 1074 22.98 27.05 27.03
C SER A 1074 24.39 27.67 26.99
N GLY A 1075 24.68 28.59 27.90
CA GLY A 1075 25.95 29.30 27.92
C GLY A 1075 26.06 30.31 29.06
N ASP A 1076 27.16 31.05 29.07
CA ASP A 1076 27.35 32.15 30.01
C ASP A 1076 26.44 33.36 29.71
N ASP A 1077 26.46 34.37 30.59
CA ASP A 1077 25.65 35.59 30.46
C ASP A 1077 25.87 36.34 29.13
N GLY A 1078 26.97 36.08 28.43
CA GLY A 1078 27.29 36.65 27.13
C GLY A 1078 26.52 36.01 25.97
N LEU A 1079 26.00 34.79 26.13
CA LEU A 1079 25.25 34.07 25.11
C LEU A 1079 23.74 34.32 25.23
N ALA A 1080 23.06 34.40 24.09
CA ALA A 1080 21.62 34.20 23.99
C ALA A 1080 21.35 32.94 23.14
N VAL A 1081 20.26 32.25 23.44
CA VAL A 1081 19.76 31.15 22.62
C VAL A 1081 18.36 31.54 22.13
N GLY A 1082 18.09 31.35 20.83
CA GLY A 1082 16.78 31.55 20.26
C GLY A 1082 16.81 31.88 18.77
N SER A 1083 15.71 31.59 18.09
CA SER A 1083 15.64 31.67 16.63
C SER A 1083 14.97 32.96 16.12
N GLY A 1084 15.37 33.37 14.92
CA GLY A 1084 14.74 34.46 14.17
C GLY A 1084 15.17 35.89 14.55
N GLU A 1085 14.81 36.86 13.69
CA GLU A 1085 15.28 38.25 13.80
C GLU A 1085 14.93 38.92 15.13
N GLN A 1086 13.77 38.60 15.71
CA GLN A 1086 13.35 39.20 16.98
C GLN A 1086 14.25 38.74 18.14
N ALA A 1087 14.65 37.46 18.16
CA ALA A 1087 15.59 36.95 19.15
C ALA A 1087 16.95 37.66 19.01
N VAL A 1088 17.45 37.81 17.78
CA VAL A 1088 18.69 38.55 17.50
C VAL A 1088 18.61 40.01 17.97
N ARG A 1089 17.51 40.72 17.68
CA ARG A 1089 17.31 42.11 18.12
C ARG A 1089 17.25 42.22 19.65
N ARG A 1090 16.55 41.31 20.33
CA ARG A 1090 16.50 41.25 21.80
C ARG A 1090 17.89 41.02 22.39
N ALA A 1091 18.65 40.06 21.85
CA ALA A 1091 20.01 39.78 22.29
C ALA A 1091 20.93 40.99 22.13
N ARG A 1092 20.85 41.70 21.00
CA ARG A 1092 21.60 42.97 20.79
C ARG A 1092 21.24 44.03 21.82
N ASN A 1093 19.95 44.24 22.08
CA ASN A 1093 19.47 45.23 23.04
C ASN A 1093 19.88 44.91 24.48
N GLN A 1094 19.97 43.61 24.81
CA GLN A 1094 20.47 43.13 26.11
C GLN A 1094 22.00 43.17 26.22
N GLY A 1095 22.70 43.57 25.15
CA GLY A 1095 24.16 43.61 25.13
C GLY A 1095 24.78 42.21 25.16
N LYS A 1096 24.16 41.21 24.55
CA LYS A 1096 24.75 39.88 24.40
C LYS A 1096 25.95 39.92 23.45
N VAL A 1097 26.93 39.05 23.69
CA VAL A 1097 28.15 38.91 22.88
C VAL A 1097 27.86 38.09 21.63
N ALA A 1098 27.09 37.01 21.74
CA ALA A 1098 26.64 36.19 20.63
C ALA A 1098 25.21 35.68 20.84
N ILE A 1099 24.58 35.18 19.78
CA ILE A 1099 23.32 34.45 19.84
C ILE A 1099 23.42 33.15 19.03
N LEU A 1100 22.99 32.04 19.60
CA LEU A 1100 22.86 30.75 18.92
C LEU A 1100 21.39 30.51 18.53
N ASP A 1101 21.15 30.23 17.26
CA ASP A 1101 19.87 29.73 16.78
C ASP A 1101 19.87 28.19 16.83
N PRO A 1102 19.08 27.55 17.72
CA PRO A 1102 19.08 26.10 17.90
C PRO A 1102 18.50 25.33 16.70
N VAL A 1103 17.65 25.96 15.89
CA VAL A 1103 17.03 25.33 14.71
C VAL A 1103 18.03 25.27 13.55
N THR A 1104 18.73 26.36 13.30
CA THR A 1104 19.72 26.44 12.19
C THR A 1104 21.14 26.06 12.62
N ARG A 1105 21.38 25.90 13.92
CA ARG A 1105 22.70 25.70 14.54
C ARG A 1105 23.71 26.81 14.22
N GLN A 1106 23.23 28.03 13.96
CA GLN A 1106 24.10 29.16 13.66
C GLN A 1106 24.38 30.01 14.89
N LEU A 1107 25.67 30.14 15.25
CA LEU A 1107 26.16 31.09 16.23
C LEU A 1107 26.50 32.41 15.55
N THR A 1108 25.72 33.45 15.83
CA THR A 1108 25.95 34.81 15.33
C THR A 1108 26.70 35.66 16.37
N GLY A 1109 27.89 36.15 16.00
CA GLY A 1109 28.61 37.15 16.79
C GLY A 1109 27.87 38.49 16.76
N LEU A 1110 27.58 39.10 17.92
CA LEU A 1110 26.86 40.38 18.00
C LEU A 1110 27.78 41.55 18.34
N ARG A 1111 28.76 41.33 19.22
CA ARG A 1111 29.80 42.29 19.59
C ARG A 1111 31.04 41.55 20.05
N THR A 1112 32.18 42.23 20.06
CA THR A 1112 33.44 41.63 20.50
C THR A 1112 33.37 41.16 21.96
N GLY A 1113 33.87 39.98 22.24
CA GLY A 1113 33.84 39.37 23.57
C GLY A 1113 34.16 37.88 23.50
N GLU A 1114 33.89 37.16 24.58
CA GLU A 1114 34.03 35.71 24.65
C GLU A 1114 32.71 35.14 25.18
N VAL A 1115 32.28 34.01 24.62
CA VAL A 1115 31.07 33.28 25.04
C VAL A 1115 31.38 31.80 25.18
N THR A 1116 30.80 31.19 26.19
CA THR A 1116 30.80 29.74 26.39
C THR A 1116 29.51 29.17 25.82
N LEU A 1117 29.64 28.16 24.97
CA LEU A 1117 28.56 27.29 24.52
C LEU A 1117 28.55 26.05 25.42
N GLU A 1118 27.39 25.68 25.91
CA GLU A 1118 27.17 24.46 26.69
C GLU A 1118 26.04 23.65 26.07
N VAL A 1119 26.21 22.32 26.03
CA VAL A 1119 25.15 21.37 25.68
C VAL A 1119 24.99 20.40 26.82
N THR A 1120 23.74 20.17 27.21
CA THR A 1120 23.38 19.29 28.32
C THR A 1120 22.52 18.14 27.80
N SER A 1121 22.87 16.90 28.18
CA SER A 1121 22.14 15.68 27.83
C SER A 1121 21.94 14.82 29.07
N ASP A 1122 20.89 14.02 29.12
CA ASP A 1122 20.63 13.16 30.27
C ASP A 1122 21.73 12.10 30.38
N SER A 1123 22.20 11.86 31.60
CA SER A 1123 23.15 10.76 31.83
C SER A 1123 22.44 9.40 31.78
N MET A 1124 23.16 8.29 31.59
CA MET A 1124 22.61 6.96 31.91
C MET A 1124 23.60 6.22 32.81
N ARG A 1125 23.65 6.69 34.06
CA ARG A 1125 24.43 6.08 35.14
C ARG A 1125 23.47 5.28 36.02
N PRO A 1126 23.94 4.20 36.68
CA PRO A 1126 23.14 3.50 37.68
C PRO A 1126 22.59 4.46 38.72
N TYR A 1127 21.32 4.30 39.09
CA TYR A 1127 20.70 5.16 40.09
C TYR A 1127 21.19 4.80 41.50
N THR A 1128 21.91 5.72 42.14
CA THR A 1128 22.39 5.57 43.53
C THR A 1128 21.85 6.66 44.47
N GLY A 1129 21.05 7.59 43.93
CA GLY A 1129 20.60 8.81 44.58
C GLY A 1129 20.44 9.98 43.59
N PRO A 1130 19.84 11.11 43.99
CA PRO A 1130 19.57 12.25 43.09
C PRO A 1130 20.82 12.79 42.37
N GLU A 1131 22.00 12.70 42.97
CA GLU A 1131 23.26 13.13 42.35
C GLU A 1131 23.66 12.31 41.12
N SER A 1132 23.23 11.06 41.03
CA SER A 1132 23.49 10.18 39.86
C SER A 1132 22.67 10.59 38.63
N LEU A 1133 21.61 11.37 38.83
CA LEU A 1133 20.74 11.92 37.77
C LEU A 1133 21.35 13.16 37.11
N ALA A 1134 22.42 13.74 37.68
CA ALA A 1134 23.06 14.93 37.14
C ALA A 1134 23.39 14.73 35.65
N PRO A 1135 23.04 15.70 34.78
CA PRO A 1135 23.20 15.54 33.35
C PRO A 1135 24.68 15.58 32.95
N VAL A 1136 24.98 15.10 31.75
CA VAL A 1136 26.30 15.26 31.12
C VAL A 1136 26.33 16.60 30.40
N THR A 1137 27.37 17.40 30.64
CA THR A 1137 27.53 18.71 30.01
C THR A 1137 28.82 18.77 29.22
N GLY A 1138 28.72 19.11 27.94
CA GLY A 1138 29.85 19.47 27.07
C GLY A 1138 29.95 20.99 26.95
N ARG A 1139 31.18 21.52 26.87
CA ARG A 1139 31.41 22.98 26.82
C ARG A 1139 32.51 23.33 25.84
N THR A 1140 32.35 24.45 25.14
CA THR A 1140 33.41 25.08 24.34
C THR A 1140 33.30 26.59 24.41
N THR A 1141 34.40 27.30 24.16
CA THR A 1141 34.47 28.76 24.26
C THR A 1141 34.79 29.35 22.89
N VAL A 1142 33.97 30.30 22.46
CA VAL A 1142 34.11 31.00 21.18
C VAL A 1142 34.41 32.47 21.44
N ARG A 1143 35.47 32.99 20.81
CA ARG A 1143 35.80 34.42 20.88
C ARG A 1143 35.17 35.18 19.72
N VAL A 1144 34.30 36.14 20.04
CA VAL A 1144 33.78 37.08 19.05
C VAL A 1144 34.81 38.18 18.79
N VAL A 1145 35.34 38.23 17.58
CA VAL A 1145 36.36 39.21 17.15
C VAL A 1145 35.74 40.34 16.33
N ALA A 1146 36.47 41.45 16.16
CA ALA A 1146 36.01 42.55 15.33
C ALA A 1146 35.89 42.10 13.86
N ALA A 1147 34.87 42.59 13.15
CA ALA A 1147 34.70 42.28 11.72
C ALA A 1147 35.94 42.75 10.93
N ALA A 1148 36.57 41.85 10.17
CA ALA A 1148 37.84 42.13 9.51
C ALA A 1148 37.70 42.93 8.19
N GLY A 1149 36.51 43.48 7.91
CA GLY A 1149 36.21 44.19 6.65
C GLY A 1149 35.97 43.25 5.46
N PRO A 1150 35.80 43.80 4.24
CA PRO A 1150 35.49 43.03 3.02
C PRO A 1150 36.54 41.95 2.69
N GLY A 1151 36.11 40.75 2.31
CA GLY A 1151 36.96 39.62 1.92
C GLY A 1151 36.21 38.29 1.86
N ALA A 1152 36.88 37.24 1.36
CA ALA A 1152 36.38 35.88 1.39
C ALA A 1152 36.28 35.36 2.84
N ARG A 1153 35.33 34.46 3.11
CA ARG A 1153 35.18 33.76 4.40
C ARG A 1153 34.73 32.34 4.13
N VAL A 1154 35.08 31.41 5.01
CA VAL A 1154 34.66 30.02 4.93
C VAL A 1154 33.83 29.72 6.15
N ASP A 1155 32.63 29.20 5.94
CA ASP A 1155 31.90 28.41 6.92
C ASP A 1155 31.89 26.95 6.42
N ALA A 1156 31.96 26.00 7.32
CA ALA A 1156 32.00 24.58 6.97
C ALA A 1156 31.11 23.79 7.94
N ASP A 1157 30.44 22.77 7.42
CA ASP A 1157 29.84 21.75 8.29
C ASP A 1157 30.93 20.81 8.83
N ALA A 1158 30.65 20.19 9.98
CA ALA A 1158 31.52 19.20 10.60
C ALA A 1158 30.77 17.86 10.62
N PRO A 1159 30.93 17.01 9.58
CA PRO A 1159 30.23 15.75 9.52
C PRO A 1159 30.77 14.77 10.56
N VAL A 1160 29.86 14.06 11.23
CA VAL A 1160 30.17 12.95 12.12
C VAL A 1160 29.97 11.63 11.37
N PHE A 1161 30.95 10.75 11.41
CA PHE A 1161 30.91 9.41 10.80
C PHE A 1161 30.41 8.40 11.85
N THR A 1162 29.11 8.17 11.85
CA THR A 1162 28.33 7.60 12.96
C THR A 1162 28.32 6.07 13.07
N ALA A 1163 28.53 5.35 11.97
CA ALA A 1163 28.64 3.89 11.94
C ALA A 1163 29.29 3.44 10.63
N VAL A 1164 30.60 3.20 10.63
CA VAL A 1164 31.32 2.81 9.43
C VAL A 1164 31.74 1.33 9.58
N PRO A 1165 31.31 0.43 8.65
CA PRO A 1165 31.83 -0.92 8.58
C PRO A 1165 33.36 -0.92 8.49
N ALA A 1166 34.03 -2.07 8.62
CA ALA A 1166 35.49 -2.14 8.46
C ALA A 1166 36.00 -1.56 7.12
N ASP A 1167 35.11 -1.43 6.13
CA ASP A 1167 35.35 -0.77 4.85
C ASP A 1167 35.12 0.76 4.94
N ALA A 1168 36.01 1.53 4.32
CA ALA A 1168 36.03 2.99 4.47
C ALA A 1168 34.75 3.69 3.95
N ALA A 1169 34.12 4.56 4.76
CA ALA A 1169 32.99 5.39 4.35
C ALA A 1169 33.44 6.76 3.85
N VAL A 1170 32.71 7.35 2.90
CA VAL A 1170 32.96 8.70 2.38
C VAL A 1170 31.76 9.59 2.71
N ARG A 1171 32.00 10.77 3.32
CA ARG A 1171 30.98 11.80 3.56
C ARG A 1171 31.46 13.15 3.01
N PRO A 1172 30.57 13.97 2.43
CA PRO A 1172 30.92 15.32 2.00
C PRO A 1172 31.06 16.27 3.20
N VAL A 1173 32.00 17.20 3.09
CA VAL A 1173 32.13 18.42 3.90
C VAL A 1173 31.76 19.60 2.99
N THR A 1174 30.71 20.33 3.34
CA THR A 1174 30.20 21.48 2.60
C THR A 1174 30.93 22.75 3.05
N LEU A 1175 31.68 23.35 2.14
CA LEU A 1175 32.32 24.65 2.34
C LEU A 1175 31.46 25.76 1.72
N THR A 1176 31.06 26.74 2.52
CA THR A 1176 30.23 27.87 2.09
C THR A 1176 31.01 29.17 2.17
N ASN A 1177 31.01 29.94 1.08
CA ASN A 1177 31.61 31.27 1.08
C ASN A 1177 30.65 32.30 1.67
N THR A 1178 30.81 32.58 2.96
CA THR A 1178 30.01 33.59 3.69
C THR A 1178 30.53 35.02 3.54
N GLY A 1179 31.60 35.21 2.76
CA GLY A 1179 32.23 36.50 2.49
C GLY A 1179 31.53 37.30 1.40
N ASP A 1180 32.13 38.44 1.04
CA ASP A 1180 31.65 39.32 -0.05
C ASP A 1180 32.60 39.33 -1.26
N ARG A 1181 33.60 38.44 -1.27
CA ARG A 1181 34.53 38.22 -2.38
C ARG A 1181 34.69 36.72 -2.64
N PRO A 1182 35.09 36.32 -3.87
CA PRO A 1182 35.32 34.91 -4.20
C PRO A 1182 36.35 34.27 -3.27
N LEU A 1183 35.99 33.10 -2.75
CA LEU A 1183 36.83 32.25 -1.91
C LEU A 1183 37.71 31.37 -2.81
N VAL A 1184 39.01 31.39 -2.58
CA VAL A 1184 39.98 30.54 -3.28
C VAL A 1184 40.53 29.55 -2.26
N VAL A 1185 40.23 28.27 -2.43
CA VAL A 1185 40.80 27.17 -1.63
C VAL A 1185 42.13 26.76 -2.27
N SER A 1186 43.24 26.93 -1.54
CA SER A 1186 44.59 26.66 -2.03
C SER A 1186 45.12 25.28 -1.62
N GLY A 1187 44.54 24.64 -0.61
CA GLY A 1187 44.97 23.35 -0.09
C GLY A 1187 43.95 22.73 0.87
N LEU A 1188 43.91 21.40 0.90
CA LEU A 1188 43.07 20.60 1.78
C LEU A 1188 43.89 19.44 2.34
N THR A 1189 44.04 19.39 3.66
CA THR A 1189 44.77 18.31 4.36
C THR A 1189 44.03 17.87 5.60
N VAL A 1190 44.18 16.60 6.00
CA VAL A 1190 43.62 16.06 7.25
C VAL A 1190 44.72 15.75 8.25
N THR A 1191 44.46 15.97 9.54
CA THR A 1191 45.49 15.89 10.60
C THR A 1191 45.75 14.47 11.16
N ALA A 1192 44.93 13.48 10.82
CA ALA A 1192 45.11 12.09 11.27
C ALA A 1192 44.86 11.06 10.16
N ASP A 1193 45.62 9.96 10.18
CA ASP A 1193 45.64 8.92 9.14
C ASP A 1193 44.32 8.13 9.01
N ALA A 1194 43.45 8.18 10.01
CA ALA A 1194 42.12 7.56 9.95
C ALA A 1194 41.19 8.28 8.95
N PHE A 1195 41.55 9.49 8.50
CA PHE A 1195 40.79 10.27 7.54
C PHE A 1195 41.65 10.54 6.29
N ALA A 1196 41.00 10.73 5.14
CA ALA A 1196 41.64 11.14 3.89
C ALA A 1196 40.69 11.94 3.01
N VAL A 1197 41.20 12.95 2.28
CA VAL A 1197 40.41 13.63 1.24
C VAL A 1197 40.27 12.68 0.04
N ALA A 1198 39.03 12.28 -0.29
CA ALA A 1198 38.71 11.41 -1.40
C ALA A 1198 38.51 12.17 -2.71
N ASP A 1199 37.80 13.30 -2.67
CA ASP A 1199 37.64 14.24 -3.78
C ASP A 1199 37.47 15.67 -3.25
N ALA A 1200 37.97 16.65 -3.98
CA ALA A 1200 37.87 18.07 -3.66
C ALA A 1200 37.77 18.96 -4.92
N ARG A 1201 37.55 18.36 -6.10
CA ARG A 1201 37.57 19.09 -7.37
C ARG A 1201 36.54 20.22 -7.40
N ALA A 1202 35.37 20.00 -6.81
CA ALA A 1202 34.30 21.00 -6.73
C ALA A 1202 34.75 22.29 -6.02
N CYS A 1203 35.65 22.20 -5.04
CA CYS A 1203 36.15 23.34 -4.27
C CYS A 1203 37.45 23.94 -4.79
N THR A 1204 38.24 23.18 -5.56
CA THR A 1204 39.60 23.58 -5.97
C THR A 1204 39.69 23.97 -7.45
N ALA A 1205 38.73 23.55 -8.29
CA ALA A 1205 38.75 23.83 -9.73
C ALA A 1205 38.44 25.30 -10.07
N ALA A 1206 37.66 26.00 -9.23
CA ALA A 1206 37.31 27.40 -9.43
C ALA A 1206 37.05 28.11 -8.08
N PRO A 1207 37.17 29.45 -8.02
CA PRO A 1207 36.79 30.20 -6.83
C PRO A 1207 35.30 30.06 -6.51
N VAL A 1208 34.96 29.86 -5.23
CA VAL A 1208 33.58 29.78 -4.76
C VAL A 1208 33.02 31.20 -4.64
N ALA A 1209 31.94 31.49 -5.38
CA ALA A 1209 31.31 32.82 -5.38
C ALA A 1209 30.71 33.17 -4.00
N PRO A 1210 30.57 34.47 -3.66
CA PRO A 1210 29.85 34.87 -2.45
C PRO A 1210 28.46 34.23 -2.36
N GLY A 1211 28.16 33.59 -1.24
CA GLY A 1211 26.90 32.87 -1.01
C GLY A 1211 26.78 31.50 -1.69
N ALA A 1212 27.78 31.08 -2.46
CA ALA A 1212 27.84 29.73 -3.03
C ALA A 1212 28.56 28.75 -2.10
N SER A 1213 28.32 27.46 -2.32
CA SER A 1213 28.95 26.35 -1.59
C SER A 1213 29.63 25.38 -2.56
N CYS A 1214 30.56 24.59 -2.04
CA CYS A 1214 31.20 23.48 -2.72
C CYS A 1214 31.42 22.32 -1.74
N GLU A 1215 31.62 21.10 -2.23
CA GLU A 1215 31.79 19.92 -1.37
C GLU A 1215 33.20 19.32 -1.48
N VAL A 1216 33.70 18.84 -0.34
CA VAL A 1216 34.93 18.05 -0.21
C VAL A 1216 34.55 16.67 0.32
N ALA A 1217 34.73 15.63 -0.48
CA ALA A 1217 34.48 14.26 -0.05
C ALA A 1217 35.62 13.79 0.86
N VAL A 1218 35.30 13.46 2.11
CA VAL A 1218 36.23 12.96 3.12
C VAL A 1218 35.93 11.49 3.40
N ARG A 1219 36.97 10.65 3.30
CA ARG A 1219 36.95 9.24 3.64
C ARG A 1219 37.36 9.05 5.09
N PHE A 1220 36.63 8.21 5.82
CA PHE A 1220 37.00 7.70 7.12
C PHE A 1220 37.28 6.20 7.02
N THR A 1221 38.42 5.76 7.54
CA THR A 1221 38.78 4.35 7.69
C THR A 1221 38.87 4.04 9.19
N PRO A 1222 37.94 3.23 9.73
CA PRO A 1222 37.87 3.01 11.16
C PRO A 1222 39.15 2.33 11.70
N PRO A 1223 39.61 2.69 12.91
CA PRO A 1223 40.65 1.94 13.60
C PRO A 1223 40.14 0.54 13.97
N PRO A 1224 40.98 -0.50 14.02
CA PRO A 1224 40.55 -1.82 14.45
C PRO A 1224 39.99 -1.83 15.89
N ALA A 1225 38.87 -2.53 16.11
CA ALA A 1225 38.29 -2.91 17.41
C ALA A 1225 37.40 -1.87 18.12
N GLY A 1226 36.34 -1.39 17.46
CA GLY A 1226 35.36 -0.46 18.03
C GLY A 1226 35.95 0.92 18.33
N GLY A 1227 37.03 1.28 17.62
CA GLY A 1227 37.80 2.49 17.88
C GLY A 1227 37.10 3.76 17.40
N ARG A 1228 37.30 4.86 18.13
CA ARG A 1228 36.95 6.22 17.71
C ARG A 1228 38.20 6.94 17.22
N ALA A 1229 38.07 7.80 16.22
CA ALA A 1229 39.13 8.71 15.80
C ALA A 1229 38.58 10.11 15.55
N SER A 1230 39.41 11.12 15.79
CA SER A 1230 39.15 12.51 15.47
C SER A 1230 40.31 13.10 14.69
N ALA A 1231 40.01 14.04 13.79
CA ALA A 1231 40.96 14.79 12.99
C ALA A 1231 40.41 16.18 12.69
N ASP A 1232 41.19 17.02 12.05
CA ASP A 1232 40.74 18.29 11.45
C ASP A 1232 41.01 18.25 9.95
N LEU A 1233 40.01 18.62 9.15
CA LEU A 1233 40.22 19.04 7.77
C LEU A 1233 40.67 20.50 7.77
N VAL A 1234 41.93 20.71 7.41
CA VAL A 1234 42.55 22.03 7.26
C VAL A 1234 42.28 22.53 5.84
N VAL A 1235 41.47 23.57 5.73
CA VAL A 1235 41.11 24.28 4.49
C VAL A 1235 41.97 25.52 4.35
N GLU A 1236 43.07 25.43 3.61
CA GLU A 1236 43.89 26.59 3.28
C GLU A 1236 43.18 27.46 2.23
N SER A 1237 43.08 28.77 2.48
CA SER A 1237 42.35 29.67 1.59
C SER A 1237 42.81 31.13 1.66
N ASN A 1238 42.24 31.97 0.79
CA ASN A 1238 42.41 33.43 0.82
C ASN A 1238 41.57 34.15 1.89
N ALA A 1239 40.89 33.42 2.79
CA ALA A 1239 40.17 34.00 3.91
C ALA A 1239 41.14 34.53 5.00
N PRO A 1240 40.74 35.51 5.83
CA PRO A 1240 41.55 35.96 6.97
C PRO A 1240 41.92 34.81 7.89
N GLY A 1241 43.21 34.69 8.24
CA GLY A 1241 43.75 33.54 8.98
C GLY A 1241 44.46 32.51 8.10
N GLY A 1242 44.22 32.52 6.78
CA GLY A 1242 44.92 31.69 5.79
C GLY A 1242 44.55 30.20 5.79
N ALA A 1243 44.01 29.68 6.89
CA ALA A 1243 43.46 28.33 6.98
C ALA A 1243 42.25 28.29 7.94
N VAL A 1244 41.33 27.37 7.68
CA VAL A 1244 40.19 27.04 8.57
C VAL A 1244 40.26 25.56 8.90
N GLU A 1245 40.16 25.22 10.17
CA GLU A 1245 40.13 23.83 10.65
C GLU A 1245 38.67 23.40 10.85
N VAL A 1246 38.30 22.28 10.25
CA VAL A 1246 36.97 21.69 10.33
C VAL A 1246 37.09 20.35 11.06
N PRO A 1247 36.48 20.19 12.25
CA PRO A 1247 36.62 18.96 13.01
C PRO A 1247 35.93 17.79 12.29
N LEU A 1248 36.58 16.63 12.35
CA LEU A 1248 36.10 15.36 11.83
C LEU A 1248 36.11 14.35 12.96
N THR A 1249 35.02 13.62 13.14
CA THR A 1249 34.93 12.54 14.14
C THR A 1249 34.30 11.31 13.52
N GLY A 1250 34.85 10.13 13.81
CA GLY A 1250 34.32 8.86 13.31
C GLY A 1250 34.47 7.71 14.29
N ALA A 1251 33.55 6.76 14.20
CA ALA A 1251 33.53 5.53 14.98
C ALA A 1251 33.30 4.31 14.08
N GLU A 1252 33.97 3.20 14.40
CA GLU A 1252 33.65 1.89 13.81
C GLU A 1252 32.23 1.47 14.24
N ALA A 1253 31.48 0.82 13.34
CA ALA A 1253 30.23 0.18 13.71
C ALA A 1253 30.50 -0.93 14.76
N GLU A 1254 29.74 -0.95 15.85
CA GLU A 1254 29.80 -2.09 16.77
C GLU A 1254 29.29 -3.35 16.04
N PRO A 1255 29.95 -4.52 16.20
CA PRO A 1255 29.49 -5.74 15.56
C PRO A 1255 28.07 -6.07 16.04
N GLU A 1256 27.16 -6.31 15.10
CA GLU A 1256 25.80 -6.77 15.40
C GLU A 1256 25.88 -8.04 16.26
N ALA A 1257 25.38 -7.99 17.48
CA ALA A 1257 25.07 -9.18 18.24
C ALA A 1257 23.88 -9.84 17.55
N GLY A 1258 24.12 -10.96 16.86
CA GLY A 1258 23.05 -11.70 16.19
C GLY A 1258 21.96 -12.15 17.16
N PRO A 1259 20.72 -12.34 16.68
CA PRO A 1259 19.63 -12.84 17.52
C PRO A 1259 19.99 -14.27 17.95
N GLY A 1260 20.32 -14.45 19.23
CA GLY A 1260 20.63 -15.76 19.82
C GLY A 1260 22.04 -15.95 20.40
N GLN A 1261 22.78 -14.88 20.71
CA GLN A 1261 23.87 -14.98 21.70
C GLN A 1261 23.49 -14.26 23.00
N ASP A 1262 22.44 -14.76 23.65
CA ASP A 1262 22.54 -15.37 25.00
C ASP A 1262 21.23 -16.08 25.38
#